data_AF-A0A7K4VSQ2-F1
#
_entry.id   AF-A0A7K4VSQ2-F1
#
_cell.length_a   1.000
_cell.length_b   1.000
_cell.length_c   1.000
_cell.angle_alpha   90.00
_cell.angle_beta   90.00
_cell.angle_gamma   90.00
#
_symmetry.space_group_name_H-M   'P 1'
#
loop_
_entity.id
_entity.type
_entity.pdbx_description
1 polymer ?
#
loop_
_entity_poly.entity_id
_entity_poly.type
_entity_poly.pdbx_seq_one_letter_code
_entity_poly.pdbx_strand_id
1 'polypeptide(L)'
;DLEMSRDVVCLVQCLRLIGESISMEMAFLMEMACFRLQPPEKAAEQILEDLIANDTENVMEDIHSKLQEIRNPIHAIGLLIREMDYETDADMERAPHLALRMSLAQLFGSSTAAHVVCGGVAKICTVRFLLCRDLLILQQLLLRLGDPMVLGGGQLFQSQQDLLHRTSPLLLSYFLIRWASQCLASDVPVDTLESNLQHLSVLELADTTALTPHRLVSGPQTIVELFFQEVARKHIISRLFLQPNTSLAETSLNWPHLITSIVTDFLPLLWPSNPSFLFPECLMGSCQYTQLQEYIRLLQPWCHVNMGSCCFMMGRCYLVMGEGHKALDCFCQAASEVGREEFLDRLIQPEEGEVVSTPRLQYYNKVLRLLEMLGLPELVIELATLAIMESADDWRSQATLRTCIFKHHLDLGHNSEAYVALTQNPDPGRQLDCLRQLVVVLCERSQLQDLVEFPYVNLHNEVVGIIESHARAVDLMTHNYYELLYAFHVYRHNYRKAGTVMFEYGMRLGREVRTLRGLQKQGNCFLAAINCLRLIRPEYAWIVQPASGAVYERPGASPKRSHDGECMAVPSTRQIEILELEDLERECLLARIRLTLVEHDVSAAAVAGNSTPEETVSLLVRAGLFDSAITLCQTFKLPLTPIFEGLTFKCIKLQLGGEAAQAKAWDWLAANQLSALVTTKESSATDEAWRLLSSYLERYPSQNSLYHRCVINKLLAHGIPLPNWLINSYK
;
A
#
# COMPACT_ATOMS: atom_id res chain seq x y z
N ASP A 1 -46.61 31.08 -39.20
CA ASP A 1 -47.88 30.41 -38.85
C ASP A 1 -48.71 31.19 -37.85
N LEU A 2 -49.64 32.02 -38.34
CA LEU A 2 -50.58 32.75 -37.48
C LEU A 2 -51.55 31.80 -36.74
N GLU A 3 -51.96 30.72 -37.40
CA GLU A 3 -52.87 29.73 -36.80
C GLU A 3 -52.22 28.99 -35.62
N MET A 4 -50.95 28.59 -35.77
CA MET A 4 -50.18 27.98 -34.69
C MET A 4 -49.97 28.92 -33.50
N SER A 5 -49.69 30.20 -33.77
CA SER A 5 -49.55 31.18 -32.69
C SER A 5 -50.84 31.36 -31.90
N ARG A 6 -52.00 31.25 -32.56
CA ARG A 6 -53.31 31.31 -31.91
C ARG A 6 -53.56 30.08 -31.04
N ASP A 7 -53.27 28.88 -31.54
CA ASP A 7 -53.42 27.63 -30.79
C ASP A 7 -52.55 27.62 -29.53
N VAL A 8 -51.30 28.09 -29.62
CA VAL A 8 -50.39 28.22 -28.46
C VAL A 8 -50.90 29.26 -27.46
N VAL A 9 -51.43 30.40 -27.91
CA VAL A 9 -52.00 31.42 -27.01
C VAL A 9 -53.22 30.88 -26.27
N CYS A 10 -54.13 30.18 -26.96
CA CYS A 10 -55.29 29.54 -26.32
C CYS A 10 -54.85 28.47 -25.32
N LEU A 11 -53.82 27.67 -25.65
CA LEU A 11 -53.22 26.70 -24.73
C LEU A 11 -52.67 27.37 -23.46
N VAL A 12 -51.89 28.44 -23.60
CA VAL A 12 -51.32 29.19 -22.47
C VAL A 12 -52.42 29.81 -21.59
N GLN A 13 -53.54 30.25 -22.19
CA GLN A 13 -54.69 30.70 -21.41
C GLN A 13 -55.33 29.57 -20.59
N CYS A 14 -55.41 28.35 -21.14
CA CYS A 14 -55.89 27.18 -20.39
C CYS A 14 -54.94 26.86 -19.22
N LEU A 15 -53.63 26.88 -19.46
CA LEU A 15 -52.62 26.67 -18.42
C LEU A 15 -52.72 27.71 -17.31
N ARG A 16 -53.00 28.97 -17.67
CA ARG A 16 -53.18 30.05 -16.70
C ARG A 16 -54.40 29.82 -15.79
N LEU A 17 -55.53 29.39 -16.35
CA LEU A 17 -56.73 29.07 -15.57
C LEU A 17 -56.45 27.93 -14.57
N ILE A 18 -55.76 26.88 -15.03
CA ILE A 18 -55.30 25.79 -14.16
C ILE A 18 -54.37 26.33 -13.07
N GLY A 19 -53.36 27.12 -13.43
CA GLY A 19 -52.40 27.69 -12.50
C GLY A 19 -53.03 28.58 -11.40
N GLU A 20 -54.08 29.34 -11.75
CA GLU A 20 -54.84 30.18 -10.81
C GLU A 20 -55.73 29.35 -9.87
N SER A 21 -56.19 28.17 -10.30
CA SER A 21 -57.03 27.26 -9.50
C SER A 21 -56.26 26.37 -8.51
N ILE A 22 -54.93 26.26 -8.64
CA ILE A 22 -54.11 25.36 -7.81
C ILE A 22 -53.88 25.96 -6.42
N SER A 23 -54.28 25.21 -5.38
CA SER A 23 -54.03 25.57 -3.99
C SER A 23 -52.57 25.39 -3.57
N MET A 24 -52.18 25.99 -2.45
CA MET A 24 -50.83 25.80 -1.88
C MET A 24 -50.57 24.34 -1.49
N GLU A 25 -51.60 23.61 -1.04
CA GLU A 25 -51.50 22.19 -0.68
C GLU A 25 -51.25 21.31 -1.92
N MET A 26 -51.98 21.57 -3.01
CA MET A 26 -51.78 20.88 -4.30
C MET A 26 -50.39 21.17 -4.89
N ALA A 27 -49.91 22.41 -4.80
CA ALA A 27 -48.56 22.77 -5.23
C ALA A 27 -47.49 22.04 -4.40
N PHE A 28 -47.68 21.94 -3.08
CA PHE A 28 -46.78 21.21 -2.18
C PHE A 28 -46.80 19.70 -2.47
N LEU A 29 -47.95 19.11 -2.82
CA LEU A 29 -48.06 17.71 -3.22
C LEU A 29 -47.17 17.40 -4.42
N MET A 30 -47.21 18.22 -5.47
CA MET A 30 -46.33 18.06 -6.64
C MET A 30 -44.85 18.16 -6.26
N GLU A 31 -44.47 19.16 -5.46
CA GLU A 31 -43.08 19.34 -5.02
C GLU A 31 -42.58 18.15 -4.18
N MET A 32 -43.42 17.63 -3.28
CA MET A 32 -43.10 16.45 -2.48
C MET A 32 -43.01 15.17 -3.31
N ALA A 33 -43.87 15.01 -4.33
CA ALA A 33 -43.79 13.89 -5.25
C ALA A 33 -42.44 13.89 -5.98
N CYS A 34 -42.01 15.04 -6.50
CA CYS A 34 -40.71 15.20 -7.14
C CYS A 34 -39.55 14.89 -6.18
N PHE A 35 -39.58 15.45 -4.97
CA PHE A 35 -38.52 15.23 -3.97
C PHE A 35 -38.39 13.78 -3.51
N ARG A 36 -39.54 13.07 -3.39
CA ARG A 36 -39.63 11.66 -3.01
C ARG A 36 -39.51 10.68 -4.19
N LEU A 37 -39.19 11.18 -5.39
CA LEU A 37 -38.96 10.36 -6.59
C LEU A 37 -40.21 9.55 -6.99
N GLN A 38 -41.39 10.08 -6.71
CA GLN A 38 -42.65 9.53 -7.22
C GLN A 38 -42.88 10.02 -8.65
N PRO A 39 -43.53 9.24 -9.52
CA PRO A 39 -43.81 9.67 -10.88
C PRO A 39 -44.72 10.92 -10.84
N PRO A 40 -44.29 12.06 -11.43
CA PRO A 40 -45.05 13.31 -11.37
C PRO A 40 -46.39 13.21 -12.07
N GLU A 41 -46.52 12.25 -12.99
CA GLU A 41 -47.76 11.89 -13.69
C GLU A 41 -48.88 11.52 -12.72
N LYS A 42 -48.58 10.73 -11.67
CA LYS A 42 -49.55 10.32 -10.64
C LYS A 42 -49.91 11.47 -9.70
N ALA A 43 -48.95 12.32 -9.38
CA ALA A 43 -49.19 13.52 -8.59
C ALA A 43 -50.11 14.49 -9.34
N ALA A 44 -49.90 14.65 -10.66
CA ALA A 44 -50.77 15.46 -11.52
C ALA A 44 -52.19 14.89 -11.59
N GLU A 45 -52.34 13.57 -11.64
CA GLU A 45 -53.66 12.91 -11.61
C GLU A 45 -54.40 13.17 -10.29
N GLN A 46 -53.72 13.05 -9.15
CA GLN A 46 -54.30 13.35 -7.84
C GLN A 46 -54.72 14.83 -7.72
N ILE A 47 -53.86 15.75 -8.18
CA ILE A 47 -54.20 17.17 -8.19
C ILE A 47 -55.40 17.44 -9.09
N LEU A 48 -55.50 16.76 -10.24
CA LEU A 48 -56.67 16.89 -11.12
C LEU A 48 -57.96 16.38 -10.45
N GLU A 49 -57.91 15.27 -9.71
CA GLU A 49 -59.06 14.78 -8.93
C GLU A 49 -59.50 15.79 -7.88
N ASP A 50 -58.55 16.36 -7.16
CA ASP A 50 -58.83 17.38 -6.14
C ASP A 50 -59.36 18.68 -6.76
N LEU A 51 -58.88 19.07 -7.95
CA LEU A 51 -59.40 20.22 -8.69
C LEU A 51 -60.85 20.00 -9.13
N ILE A 52 -61.18 18.82 -9.66
CA ILE A 52 -62.55 18.47 -10.06
C ILE A 52 -63.48 18.42 -8.84
N ALA A 53 -63.02 17.86 -7.72
CA ALA A 53 -63.81 17.77 -6.50
C ALA A 53 -64.11 19.14 -5.87
N ASN A 54 -63.22 20.13 -6.07
CA ASN A 54 -63.31 21.47 -5.49
C ASN A 54 -63.71 22.56 -6.51
N ASP A 55 -64.22 22.20 -7.70
CA ASP A 55 -64.58 23.18 -8.75
C ASP A 55 -65.85 23.95 -8.40
N THR A 56 -65.72 25.01 -7.59
CA THR A 56 -66.85 25.87 -7.17
C THR A 56 -67.17 26.99 -8.16
N GLU A 57 -66.28 27.28 -9.11
CA GLU A 57 -66.36 28.44 -10.02
C GLU A 57 -66.59 28.05 -11.49
N ASN A 58 -66.91 26.78 -11.78
CA ASN A 58 -67.06 26.21 -13.13
C ASN A 58 -65.82 26.41 -14.02
N VAL A 59 -64.63 26.44 -13.42
CA VAL A 59 -63.37 26.69 -14.13
C VAL A 59 -63.09 25.56 -15.13
N MET A 60 -63.56 24.34 -14.84
CA MET A 60 -63.40 23.20 -15.74
C MET A 60 -64.22 23.33 -17.02
N GLU A 61 -65.40 23.95 -16.96
CA GLU A 61 -66.21 24.24 -18.16
C GLU A 61 -65.53 25.31 -19.03
N ASP A 62 -64.96 26.34 -18.39
CA ASP A 62 -64.21 27.39 -19.07
C ASP A 62 -62.95 26.84 -19.76
N ILE A 63 -62.19 25.97 -19.09
CA ILE A 63 -61.05 25.26 -19.68
C ILE A 63 -61.52 24.40 -20.86
N HIS A 64 -62.62 23.66 -20.71
CA HIS A 64 -63.17 22.82 -21.78
C HIS A 64 -63.57 23.65 -23.02
N SER A 65 -64.24 24.79 -22.81
CA SER A 65 -64.65 25.68 -23.91
C SER A 65 -63.45 26.22 -24.69
N LYS A 66 -62.37 26.62 -23.99
CA LYS A 66 -61.14 27.12 -24.62
C LYS A 66 -60.33 26.03 -25.29
N LEU A 67 -60.36 24.80 -24.78
CA LEU A 67 -59.71 23.66 -25.44
C LEU A 67 -60.38 23.31 -26.77
N GLN A 68 -61.70 23.49 -26.89
CA GLN A 68 -62.42 23.29 -28.16
C GLN A 68 -62.04 24.33 -29.24
N GLU A 69 -61.52 25.49 -28.84
CA GLU A 69 -61.02 26.50 -29.80
C GLU A 69 -59.70 26.10 -30.46
N ILE A 70 -58.97 25.14 -29.88
CA ILE A 70 -57.65 24.69 -30.34
C ILE A 70 -57.84 23.62 -31.42
N ARG A 71 -57.27 23.83 -32.61
CA ARG A 71 -57.39 22.88 -33.72
C ARG A 71 -56.54 21.62 -33.51
N ASN A 72 -55.31 21.78 -33.02
CA ASN A 72 -54.41 20.67 -32.75
C ASN A 72 -53.66 20.84 -31.41
N PRO A 73 -54.25 20.38 -30.28
CA PRO A 73 -53.65 20.56 -28.96
C PRO A 73 -52.33 19.79 -28.81
N ILE A 74 -52.20 18.60 -29.41
CA ILE A 74 -50.99 17.77 -29.37
C ILE A 74 -49.80 18.51 -30.00
N HIS A 75 -50.01 19.15 -31.16
CA HIS A 75 -48.95 19.90 -31.83
C HIS A 75 -48.57 21.18 -31.08
N ALA A 76 -49.55 21.91 -30.53
CA ALA A 76 -49.29 23.10 -29.71
C ALA A 76 -48.52 22.76 -28.42
N ILE A 77 -48.87 21.66 -27.74
CA ILE A 77 -48.16 21.13 -26.57
C ILE A 77 -46.75 20.70 -26.96
N GLY A 78 -46.58 19.98 -28.06
CA GLY A 78 -45.26 19.55 -28.56
C GLY A 78 -44.34 20.73 -28.87
N LEU A 79 -44.86 21.82 -29.44
CA LEU A 79 -44.09 23.04 -29.72
C LEU A 79 -43.67 23.74 -28.41
N LEU A 80 -44.58 23.84 -27.44
CA LEU A 80 -44.28 24.42 -26.13
C LEU A 80 -43.21 23.62 -25.37
N ILE A 81 -43.28 22.28 -25.41
CA ILE A 81 -42.25 21.39 -24.83
C ILE A 81 -40.91 21.63 -25.51
N ARG A 82 -40.87 21.68 -26.85
CA ARG A 82 -39.64 21.92 -27.61
C ARG A 82 -38.96 23.24 -27.27
N GLU A 83 -39.71 24.32 -27.09
CA GLU A 83 -39.16 25.63 -26.70
C GLU A 83 -38.66 25.67 -25.25
N MET A 84 -39.18 24.76 -24.41
CA MET A 84 -38.71 24.59 -23.04
C MET A 84 -37.60 23.55 -22.91
N ASP A 85 -37.30 22.78 -23.94
CA ASP A 85 -36.27 21.77 -23.87
C ASP A 85 -34.90 22.39 -24.14
N TYR A 86 -33.96 22.18 -23.22
CA TYR A 86 -32.58 22.63 -23.34
C TYR A 86 -31.61 21.49 -23.59
N GLU A 87 -32.11 20.30 -23.91
CA GLU A 87 -31.27 19.20 -24.37
C GLU A 87 -30.52 19.62 -25.64
N THR A 88 -29.19 19.70 -25.55
CA THR A 88 -28.32 20.12 -26.64
C THR A 88 -27.90 18.92 -27.47
N ASP A 89 -28.12 18.97 -28.79
CA ASP A 89 -27.41 18.09 -29.73
C ASP A 89 -25.89 18.32 -29.58
N ALA A 90 -25.12 17.24 -29.63
CA ALA A 90 -23.74 17.07 -29.16
C ALA A 90 -22.66 18.02 -29.71
N ASP A 91 -23.00 19.03 -30.51
CA ASP A 91 -22.05 19.96 -31.13
C ASP A 91 -21.73 21.16 -30.21
N MET A 92 -21.27 20.88 -28.99
CA MET A 92 -20.50 21.86 -28.23
C MET A 92 -19.04 21.81 -28.68
N GLU A 93 -18.75 22.25 -29.92
CA GLU A 93 -17.37 22.35 -30.42
C GLU A 93 -16.47 23.07 -29.39
N ARG A 94 -15.36 22.42 -29.05
CA ARG A 94 -14.37 22.92 -28.09
C ARG A 94 -13.86 24.28 -28.57
N ALA A 95 -14.20 25.32 -27.81
CA ALA A 95 -13.62 26.64 -27.96
C ALA A 95 -12.10 26.56 -27.75
N PRO A 96 -11.25 26.97 -28.71
CA PRO A 96 -9.81 27.05 -28.46
C PRO A 96 -9.54 28.09 -27.35
N HIS A 97 -8.48 27.86 -26.57
CA HIS A 97 -8.00 28.77 -25.53
C HIS A 97 -7.55 30.11 -26.15
N LEU A 98 -8.50 31.01 -26.37
CA LEU A 98 -8.23 32.39 -26.73
C LEU A 98 -7.90 33.17 -25.46
N ALA A 99 -6.76 33.87 -25.49
CA ALA A 99 -6.35 34.80 -24.46
C ALA A 99 -7.52 35.73 -24.10
N LEU A 100 -8.06 35.52 -22.90
CA LEU A 100 -9.19 36.24 -22.33
C LEU A 100 -9.01 37.75 -22.57
N ARG A 101 -9.96 38.40 -23.25
CA ARG A 101 -10.13 39.84 -23.07
C ARG A 101 -10.55 40.06 -21.60
N MET A 102 -9.59 40.45 -20.77
CA MET A 102 -9.69 40.48 -19.30
C MET A 102 -10.86 41.31 -18.75
N SER A 103 -11.41 42.26 -19.51
CA SER A 103 -12.39 43.23 -19.00
C SER A 103 -13.79 42.67 -18.73
N LEU A 104 -14.37 41.85 -19.62
CA LEU A 104 -15.72 41.30 -19.43
C LEU A 104 -15.74 40.13 -18.44
N ALA A 105 -14.71 39.30 -18.43
CA ALA A 105 -14.58 38.22 -17.47
C ALA A 105 -14.42 38.70 -16.02
N GLN A 106 -13.77 39.86 -15.81
CA GLN A 106 -13.67 40.48 -14.49
C GLN A 106 -15.00 41.11 -14.04
N LEU A 107 -15.75 41.74 -14.96
CA LEU A 107 -17.04 42.37 -14.70
C LEU A 107 -18.11 41.34 -14.26
N PHE A 108 -18.24 40.24 -15.01
CA PHE A 108 -19.13 39.12 -14.68
C PHE A 108 -18.56 38.20 -13.59
N GLY A 109 -17.37 38.50 -13.08
CA GLY A 109 -16.80 37.84 -11.91
C GLY A 109 -17.16 38.49 -10.58
N SER A 110 -17.90 39.61 -10.60
CA SER A 110 -18.45 40.19 -9.38
C SER A 110 -19.57 39.31 -8.80
N SER A 111 -19.66 39.26 -7.47
CA SER A 111 -20.70 38.49 -6.76
C SER A 111 -22.11 38.98 -7.11
N THR A 112 -22.28 40.28 -7.33
CA THR A 112 -23.55 40.89 -7.74
C THR A 112 -23.98 40.45 -9.13
N ALA A 113 -23.06 40.40 -10.11
CA ALA A 113 -23.36 39.91 -11.44
C ALA A 113 -23.73 38.41 -11.42
N ALA A 114 -23.00 37.60 -10.65
CA ALA A 114 -23.32 36.20 -10.45
C ALA A 114 -24.73 36.02 -9.87
N HIS A 115 -25.08 36.76 -8.82
CA HIS A 115 -26.40 36.71 -8.21
C HIS A 115 -27.53 37.15 -9.16
N VAL A 116 -27.31 38.17 -9.99
CA VAL A 116 -28.31 38.62 -10.99
C VAL A 116 -28.54 37.54 -12.06
N VAL A 117 -27.46 36.95 -12.59
CA VAL A 117 -27.56 35.88 -13.61
C VAL A 117 -28.21 34.62 -13.03
N CYS A 118 -27.76 34.18 -11.86
CA CYS A 118 -28.28 32.98 -11.20
C CYS A 118 -29.73 33.18 -10.73
N GLY A 119 -30.08 34.37 -10.25
CA GLY A 119 -31.46 34.75 -9.97
C GLY A 119 -32.36 34.73 -11.21
N GLY A 120 -31.81 35.14 -12.37
CA GLY A 120 -32.49 35.02 -13.67
C GLY A 120 -32.78 33.57 -14.04
N VAL A 121 -31.77 32.68 -13.94
CA VAL A 121 -31.93 31.23 -14.14
C VAL A 121 -32.96 30.64 -13.18
N ALA A 122 -32.84 30.94 -11.89
CA ALA A 122 -33.76 30.44 -10.86
C ALA A 122 -35.20 30.86 -11.16
N LYS A 123 -35.42 32.11 -11.60
CA LYS A 123 -36.75 32.60 -11.95
C LYS A 123 -37.30 31.93 -13.20
N ILE A 124 -36.49 31.74 -14.25
CA ILE A 124 -36.90 31.01 -15.46
C ILE A 124 -37.28 29.57 -15.11
N CYS A 125 -36.43 28.86 -14.36
CA CYS A 125 -36.71 27.48 -13.96
C CYS A 125 -37.96 27.38 -13.10
N THR A 126 -38.18 28.33 -12.19
CA THR A 126 -39.41 28.37 -11.38
C THR A 126 -40.66 28.55 -12.24
N VAL A 127 -40.64 29.49 -13.18
CA VAL A 127 -41.79 29.73 -14.08
C VAL A 127 -42.05 28.51 -14.98
N ARG A 128 -41.00 27.91 -15.54
CA ARG A 128 -41.12 26.74 -16.41
C ARG A 128 -41.52 25.48 -15.66
N PHE A 129 -41.07 25.30 -14.42
CA PHE A 129 -41.55 24.25 -13.53
C PHE A 129 -43.06 24.35 -13.32
N LEU A 130 -43.57 25.54 -13.00
CA LEU A 130 -45.02 25.76 -12.83
C LEU A 130 -45.77 25.50 -14.14
N LEU A 131 -45.24 25.97 -15.27
CA LEU A 131 -45.83 25.71 -16.58
C LEU A 131 -45.89 24.20 -16.90
N CYS A 132 -44.83 23.45 -16.59
CA CYS A 132 -44.80 21.99 -16.78
C CYS A 132 -45.77 21.26 -15.86
N ARG A 133 -45.93 21.71 -14.61
CA ARG A 133 -46.95 21.18 -13.69
C ARG A 133 -48.34 21.38 -14.25
N ASP A 134 -48.66 22.60 -14.64
CA ASP A 134 -49.98 22.97 -15.17
C ASP A 134 -50.24 22.21 -16.49
N LEU A 135 -49.20 22.01 -17.30
CA LEU A 135 -49.25 21.24 -18.54
C LEU A 135 -49.50 19.75 -18.29
N LEU A 136 -48.87 19.15 -17.29
CA LEU A 136 -49.14 17.76 -16.91
C LEU A 136 -50.58 17.58 -16.43
N ILE A 137 -51.09 18.51 -15.60
CA ILE A 137 -52.49 18.48 -15.16
C ILE A 137 -53.43 18.62 -16.36
N LEU A 138 -53.13 19.51 -17.29
CA LEU A 138 -53.91 19.69 -18.52
C LEU A 138 -53.88 18.43 -19.41
N GLN A 139 -52.72 17.78 -19.55
CA GLN A 139 -52.58 16.53 -20.30
C GLN A 139 -53.37 15.39 -19.67
N GLN A 140 -53.40 15.30 -18.33
CA GLN A 140 -54.25 14.35 -17.61
C GLN A 140 -55.74 14.65 -17.80
N LEU A 141 -56.13 15.94 -17.82
CA LEU A 141 -57.50 16.35 -18.14
C LEU A 141 -57.87 15.95 -19.58
N LEU A 142 -56.98 16.18 -20.55
CA LEU A 142 -57.18 15.75 -21.93
C LEU A 142 -57.32 14.22 -22.04
N LEU A 143 -56.62 13.44 -21.21
CA LEU A 143 -56.76 11.98 -21.19
C LEU A 143 -58.14 11.55 -20.65
N ARG A 144 -58.65 12.25 -19.62
CA ARG A 144 -60.00 12.00 -19.07
C ARG A 144 -61.13 12.47 -19.98
N LEU A 145 -60.93 13.57 -20.71
CA LEU A 145 -61.88 14.10 -21.71
C LEU A 145 -61.84 13.33 -23.04
N GLY A 146 -60.78 12.56 -23.28
CA GLY A 146 -60.57 11.71 -24.46
C GLY A 146 -61.49 10.49 -24.52
N ASP A 147 -62.75 10.64 -24.13
CA ASP A 147 -63.81 9.67 -24.41
C ASP A 147 -63.99 9.58 -25.95
N PRO A 148 -64.18 8.37 -26.52
CA PRO A 148 -63.88 8.03 -27.91
C PRO A 148 -64.78 8.70 -28.97
N MET A 149 -65.68 9.60 -28.56
CA MET A 149 -66.64 10.25 -29.46
C MET A 149 -66.18 11.62 -29.99
N VAL A 150 -65.17 12.28 -29.38
CA VAL A 150 -64.80 13.68 -29.70
C VAL A 150 -63.42 13.85 -30.35
N LEU A 151 -62.47 12.93 -30.13
CA LEU A 151 -61.11 12.99 -30.70
C LEU A 151 -60.81 11.68 -31.45
N GLY A 152 -60.61 11.77 -32.77
CA GLY A 152 -60.49 10.60 -33.64
C GLY A 152 -59.27 9.70 -33.36
N GLY A 153 -59.53 8.44 -33.02
CA GLY A 153 -58.64 7.29 -33.25
C GLY A 153 -57.43 7.12 -32.30
N GLY A 154 -57.05 5.87 -32.04
CA GLY A 154 -55.98 5.48 -31.10
C GLY A 154 -54.57 6.03 -31.39
N GLN A 155 -54.32 6.63 -32.56
CA GLN A 155 -53.06 7.32 -32.86
C GLN A 155 -52.88 8.63 -32.06
N LEU A 156 -53.98 9.36 -31.81
CA LEU A 156 -53.92 10.59 -30.99
C LEU A 156 -53.65 10.24 -29.52
N PHE A 157 -54.22 9.15 -29.01
CA PHE A 157 -53.99 8.66 -27.65
C PHE A 157 -52.53 8.25 -27.42
N GLN A 158 -51.90 7.53 -28.37
CA GLN A 158 -50.47 7.21 -28.31
C GLN A 158 -49.60 8.48 -28.32
N SER A 159 -49.88 9.42 -29.23
CA SER A 159 -49.12 10.68 -29.27
C SER A 159 -49.28 11.54 -28.01
N GLN A 160 -50.42 11.43 -27.32
CA GLN A 160 -50.67 12.12 -26.07
C GLN A 160 -49.92 11.48 -24.89
N GLN A 161 -49.85 10.15 -24.84
CA GLN A 161 -49.02 9.43 -23.86
C GLN A 161 -47.54 9.72 -24.06
N ASP A 162 -47.07 9.78 -25.31
CA ASP A 162 -45.69 10.15 -25.63
C ASP A 162 -45.34 11.56 -25.14
N LEU A 163 -46.26 12.52 -25.29
CA LEU A 163 -46.06 13.89 -24.77
C LEU A 163 -46.01 13.93 -23.25
N LEU A 164 -46.81 13.11 -22.58
CA LEU A 164 -46.85 13.00 -21.12
C LEU A 164 -45.51 12.49 -20.58
N HIS A 165 -44.96 11.45 -21.21
CA HIS A 165 -43.65 10.91 -20.89
C HIS A 165 -42.49 11.86 -21.21
N ARG A 166 -42.68 12.87 -22.08
CA ARG A 166 -41.68 13.94 -22.31
C ARG A 166 -41.80 15.08 -21.30
N THR A 167 -43.00 15.43 -20.87
CA THR A 167 -43.21 16.50 -19.87
C THR A 167 -42.75 16.12 -18.47
N SER A 168 -42.81 14.83 -18.12
CA SER A 168 -42.37 14.31 -16.83
C SER A 168 -40.87 14.57 -16.56
N PRO A 169 -39.91 14.13 -17.40
CA PRO A 169 -38.49 14.43 -17.21
C PRO A 169 -38.19 15.92 -17.35
N LEU A 170 -38.92 16.66 -18.19
CA LEU A 170 -38.77 18.11 -18.29
C LEU A 170 -39.09 18.82 -16.96
N LEU A 171 -40.20 18.42 -16.30
CA LEU A 171 -40.57 18.92 -14.99
C LEU A 171 -39.50 18.58 -13.94
N LEU A 172 -38.97 17.36 -13.97
CA LEU A 172 -37.91 16.91 -13.06
C LEU A 172 -36.60 17.66 -13.26
N SER A 173 -36.21 17.95 -14.51
CA SER A 173 -35.04 18.78 -14.83
C SER A 173 -35.18 20.20 -14.27
N TYR A 174 -36.36 20.83 -14.44
CA TYR A 174 -36.61 22.15 -13.86
C TYR A 174 -36.67 22.14 -12.34
N PHE A 175 -37.23 21.08 -11.75
CA PHE A 175 -37.23 20.87 -10.31
C PHE A 175 -35.78 20.76 -9.77
N LEU A 176 -34.92 19.99 -10.44
CA LEU A 176 -33.53 19.80 -10.04
C LEU A 176 -32.74 21.11 -10.10
N ILE A 177 -32.86 21.88 -11.19
CA ILE A 177 -32.18 23.17 -11.33
C ILE A 177 -32.73 24.18 -10.32
N ARG A 178 -34.05 24.17 -10.08
CA ARG A 178 -34.67 25.01 -9.04
C ARG A 178 -34.14 24.67 -7.65
N TRP A 179 -34.08 23.39 -7.29
CA TRP A 179 -33.48 22.91 -6.04
C TRP A 179 -32.02 23.38 -5.93
N ALA A 180 -31.23 23.19 -6.98
CA ALA A 180 -29.83 23.62 -7.01
C ALA A 180 -29.67 25.13 -6.84
N SER A 181 -30.57 25.92 -7.42
CA SER A 181 -30.56 27.39 -7.26
C SER A 181 -30.95 27.87 -5.86
N GLN A 182 -31.54 27.00 -5.04
CA GLN A 182 -31.94 27.29 -3.66
C GLN A 182 -30.99 26.65 -2.64
N CYS A 183 -30.21 25.66 -3.06
CA CYS A 183 -29.28 24.94 -2.21
C CYS A 183 -28.03 25.78 -1.95
N LEU A 184 -27.74 26.05 -0.67
CA LEU A 184 -26.56 26.78 -0.25
C LEU A 184 -25.32 25.89 -0.33
N ALA A 185 -24.22 26.47 -0.81
CA ALA A 185 -22.90 25.86 -0.74
C ALA A 185 -22.42 25.82 0.72
N SER A 186 -21.75 24.74 1.10
CA SER A 186 -21.09 24.58 2.38
C SER A 186 -19.75 25.31 2.41
N ASP A 187 -19.42 25.91 3.55
CA ASP A 187 -18.10 26.48 3.79
C ASP A 187 -17.07 25.35 4.00
N VAL A 188 -16.08 25.27 3.10
CA VAL A 188 -15.07 24.20 3.09
C VAL A 188 -13.75 24.77 3.62
N PRO A 189 -13.11 24.14 4.62
CA PRO A 189 -11.80 24.58 5.11
C PRO A 189 -10.70 24.36 4.07
N VAL A 190 -9.72 25.26 4.03
CA VAL A 190 -8.64 25.27 3.02
C VAL A 190 -7.89 23.95 2.98
N ASP A 191 -7.64 23.33 4.13
CA ASP A 191 -6.93 22.04 4.23
C ASP A 191 -7.65 20.90 3.49
N THR A 192 -8.99 20.87 3.55
CA THR A 192 -9.78 19.85 2.84
C THR A 192 -9.83 20.09 1.34
N LEU A 193 -9.77 21.35 0.92
CA LEU A 193 -9.67 21.71 -0.49
C LEU A 193 -8.29 21.32 -1.05
N GLU A 194 -7.22 21.56 -0.30
CA GLU A 194 -5.86 21.17 -0.68
C GLU A 194 -5.73 19.64 -0.79
N SER A 195 -6.28 18.89 0.17
CA SER A 195 -6.35 17.42 0.09
C SER A 195 -7.14 16.95 -1.15
N ASN A 196 -8.28 17.58 -1.46
CA ASN A 196 -9.04 17.24 -2.67
C ASN A 196 -8.26 17.55 -3.96
N LEU A 197 -7.54 18.68 -4.00
CA LEU A 197 -6.66 19.02 -5.12
C LEU A 197 -5.57 17.97 -5.32
N GLN A 198 -4.98 17.46 -4.23
CA GLN A 198 -4.04 16.35 -4.31
C GLN A 198 -4.71 15.09 -4.90
N HIS A 199 -5.89 14.71 -4.43
CA HIS A 199 -6.64 13.56 -4.97
C HIS A 199 -7.02 13.75 -6.45
N LEU A 200 -7.35 14.98 -6.87
CA LEU A 200 -7.67 15.32 -8.24
C LEU A 200 -6.47 15.33 -9.17
N SER A 201 -5.31 15.77 -8.67
CA SER A 201 -4.07 15.73 -9.42
C SER A 201 -3.63 14.30 -9.73
N VAL A 202 -3.83 13.36 -8.80
CA VAL A 202 -3.59 11.92 -9.01
C VAL A 202 -4.49 11.34 -10.11
N LEU A 203 -5.71 11.85 -10.22
CA LEU A 203 -6.66 11.49 -11.26
C LEU A 203 -6.47 12.30 -12.55
N GLU A 204 -5.50 13.22 -12.61
CA GLU A 204 -5.25 14.16 -13.73
C GLU A 204 -6.45 15.03 -14.11
N LEU A 205 -7.39 15.20 -13.18
CA LEU A 205 -8.56 16.07 -13.34
C LEU A 205 -8.27 17.53 -12.94
N ALA A 206 -7.03 17.85 -12.54
CA ALA A 206 -6.66 19.18 -12.07
C ALA A 206 -6.59 20.24 -13.20
N ASP A 207 -6.38 19.83 -14.45
CA ASP A 207 -6.21 20.74 -15.59
C ASP A 207 -7.55 21.21 -16.21
N THR A 208 -8.66 20.51 -15.94
CA THR A 208 -9.97 20.82 -16.56
C THR A 208 -10.67 22.01 -15.90
N THR A 209 -10.30 22.33 -14.65
CA THR A 209 -10.81 23.49 -13.95
C THR A 209 -9.62 24.25 -13.40
N ALA A 210 -9.34 25.44 -13.95
CA ALA A 210 -8.50 26.42 -13.29
C ALA A 210 -9.18 26.81 -11.96
N LEU A 211 -8.96 25.99 -10.93
CA LEU A 211 -9.24 26.17 -9.51
C LEU A 211 -8.30 27.29 -9.07
N THR A 212 -8.66 28.52 -9.45
CA THR A 212 -8.04 29.69 -8.84
C THR A 212 -8.36 29.61 -7.36
N PRO A 213 -7.36 29.67 -6.46
CA PRO A 213 -7.60 29.60 -5.02
C PRO A 213 -8.67 30.62 -4.67
N HIS A 214 -9.71 30.16 -3.96
CA HIS A 214 -10.86 30.98 -3.59
C HIS A 214 -10.39 32.36 -3.15
N ARG A 215 -10.71 33.39 -3.94
CA ARG A 215 -10.74 34.74 -3.40
C ARG A 215 -11.85 34.72 -2.35
N LEU A 216 -11.48 34.91 -1.08
CA LEU A 216 -12.35 35.15 0.08
C LEU A 216 -13.77 35.53 -0.35
N VAL A 217 -14.67 34.54 -0.35
CA VAL A 217 -16.05 34.71 -0.78
C VAL A 217 -16.76 35.61 0.23
N SER A 218 -17.36 36.69 -0.24
CA SER A 218 -17.89 37.77 0.62
C SER A 218 -19.36 37.56 1.05
N GLY A 219 -19.89 36.32 1.07
CA GLY A 219 -21.27 36.02 1.52
C GLY A 219 -21.75 34.60 1.19
N PRO A 220 -22.92 34.18 1.70
CA PRO A 220 -23.49 32.86 1.39
C PRO A 220 -23.84 32.78 -0.10
N GLN A 221 -23.37 31.73 -0.77
CA GLN A 221 -23.62 31.48 -2.19
C GLN A 221 -24.39 30.18 -2.38
N THR A 222 -25.18 30.11 -3.45
CA THR A 222 -25.83 28.86 -3.88
C THR A 222 -24.88 28.02 -4.72
N ILE A 223 -25.14 26.71 -4.84
CA ILE A 223 -24.31 25.83 -5.67
C ILE A 223 -24.31 26.22 -7.15
N VAL A 224 -25.38 26.86 -7.64
CA VAL A 224 -25.45 27.40 -9.02
C VAL A 224 -24.57 28.64 -9.17
N GLU A 225 -24.53 29.52 -8.17
CA GLU A 225 -23.64 30.68 -8.17
C GLU A 225 -22.17 30.28 -8.11
N LEU A 226 -21.85 29.25 -7.33
CA LEU A 226 -20.52 28.65 -7.25
C LEU A 226 -20.08 28.13 -8.64
N PHE A 227 -20.92 27.32 -9.28
CA PHE A 227 -20.65 26.80 -10.63
C PHE A 227 -20.49 27.91 -11.67
N PHE A 228 -21.33 28.95 -11.60
CA PHE A 228 -21.20 30.11 -12.48
C PHE A 228 -19.83 30.79 -12.33
N GLN A 229 -19.39 31.02 -11.09
CA GLN A 229 -18.14 31.74 -10.81
C GLN A 229 -16.88 30.95 -11.20
N GLU A 230 -16.88 29.63 -11.02
CA GLU A 230 -15.71 28.79 -11.21
C GLU A 230 -15.52 28.30 -12.66
N VAL A 231 -16.62 27.81 -13.27
CA VAL A 231 -16.58 27.06 -14.53
C VAL A 231 -17.41 27.74 -15.61
N ALA A 232 -18.74 27.84 -15.44
CA ALA A 232 -19.64 28.21 -16.53
C ALA A 232 -19.38 29.60 -17.10
N ARG A 233 -18.98 30.60 -16.29
CA ARG A 233 -18.61 31.94 -16.80
C ARG A 233 -17.54 31.88 -17.88
N LYS A 234 -16.51 31.04 -17.73
CA LYS A 234 -15.43 30.94 -18.72
C LYS A 234 -15.94 30.35 -20.03
N HIS A 235 -16.75 29.30 -19.96
CA HIS A 235 -17.35 28.66 -21.13
C HIS A 235 -18.31 29.60 -21.88
N ILE A 236 -19.22 30.25 -21.16
CA ILE A 236 -20.20 31.19 -21.76
C ILE A 236 -19.48 32.35 -22.44
N ILE A 237 -18.52 32.97 -21.75
CA ILE A 237 -17.76 34.09 -22.31
C ILE A 237 -16.97 33.66 -23.55
N SER A 238 -16.36 32.47 -23.55
CA SER A 238 -15.65 31.96 -24.72
C SER A 238 -16.56 31.78 -25.94
N ARG A 239 -17.80 31.32 -25.73
CA ARG A 239 -18.80 31.15 -26.80
C ARG A 239 -19.27 32.49 -27.37
N LEU A 240 -19.57 33.44 -26.49
CA LEU A 240 -19.96 34.78 -26.89
C LEU A 240 -18.89 35.48 -27.74
N PHE A 241 -17.61 35.11 -27.57
CA PHE A 241 -16.50 35.63 -28.39
C PHE A 241 -16.21 34.84 -29.67
N LEU A 242 -16.66 33.58 -29.77
CA LEU A 242 -16.48 32.74 -30.95
C LEU A 242 -17.57 32.93 -32.01
N GLN A 243 -18.73 33.50 -31.64
CA GLN A 243 -19.79 33.78 -32.60
C GLN A 243 -19.32 34.83 -33.63
N PRO A 244 -19.27 34.48 -34.95
CA PRO A 244 -18.64 35.33 -35.97
C PRO A 244 -19.43 36.59 -36.33
N ASN A 245 -20.64 36.78 -35.78
CA ASN A 245 -21.62 37.77 -36.24
C ASN A 245 -21.89 38.95 -35.29
N THR A 246 -21.19 39.07 -34.16
CA THR A 246 -21.35 40.24 -33.28
C THR A 246 -20.07 41.05 -33.22
N SER A 247 -20.03 42.12 -34.01
CA SER A 247 -19.13 43.25 -33.80
C SER A 247 -19.45 43.92 -32.45
N LEU A 248 -18.98 43.33 -31.35
CA LEU A 248 -19.07 43.86 -29.97
C LEU A 248 -18.46 45.27 -29.80
N ALA A 249 -17.87 45.84 -30.86
CA ALA A 249 -17.34 47.20 -30.89
C ALA A 249 -18.43 48.28 -31.09
N GLU A 250 -19.62 47.94 -31.60
CA GLU A 250 -20.63 48.96 -31.96
C GLU A 250 -21.96 48.85 -31.21
N THR A 251 -22.28 47.73 -30.56
CA THR A 251 -23.46 47.65 -29.69
C THR A 251 -23.11 48.18 -28.30
N SER A 252 -23.64 49.35 -27.95
CA SER A 252 -23.74 49.79 -26.56
C SER A 252 -24.19 48.62 -25.68
N LEU A 253 -23.45 48.35 -24.59
CA LEU A 253 -23.71 47.27 -23.63
C LEU A 253 -25.12 47.41 -23.04
N ASN A 254 -26.13 46.90 -23.75
CA ASN A 254 -27.46 46.75 -23.21
C ASN A 254 -27.41 45.58 -22.22
N TRP A 255 -27.15 45.91 -20.96
CA TRP A 255 -27.11 44.97 -19.84
C TRP A 255 -28.25 43.93 -19.86
N PRO A 256 -29.52 44.28 -20.16
CA PRO A 256 -30.60 43.30 -20.22
C PRO A 256 -30.41 42.25 -21.32
N HIS A 257 -29.97 42.65 -22.52
CA HIS A 257 -29.75 41.72 -23.61
C HIS A 257 -28.56 40.80 -23.33
N LEU A 258 -27.48 41.34 -22.79
CA LEU A 258 -26.30 40.56 -22.44
C LEU A 258 -26.58 39.57 -21.31
N ILE A 259 -27.32 39.97 -20.27
CA ILE A 259 -27.75 39.06 -19.20
C ILE A 259 -28.66 37.97 -19.78
N THR A 260 -29.59 38.32 -20.67
CA THR A 260 -30.48 37.34 -21.31
C THR A 260 -29.68 36.31 -22.11
N SER A 261 -28.72 36.74 -22.93
CA SER A 261 -27.84 35.84 -23.69
C SER A 261 -26.99 34.94 -22.79
N ILE A 262 -26.45 35.48 -21.69
CA ILE A 262 -25.70 34.69 -20.72
C ILE A 262 -26.59 33.65 -20.05
N VAL A 263 -27.81 34.02 -19.66
CA VAL A 263 -28.77 33.11 -19.02
C VAL A 263 -29.23 32.01 -19.98
N THR A 264 -29.44 32.33 -21.27
CA THR A 264 -29.78 31.32 -22.29
C THR A 264 -28.64 30.34 -22.54
N ASP A 265 -27.39 30.79 -22.51
CA ASP A 265 -26.23 29.90 -22.64
C ASP A 265 -25.93 29.11 -21.37
N PHE A 266 -26.34 29.61 -20.20
CA PHE A 266 -26.09 28.98 -18.91
C PHE A 266 -27.05 27.81 -18.63
N LEU A 267 -28.31 27.92 -19.04
CA LEU A 267 -29.33 26.89 -18.80
C LEU A 267 -28.96 25.51 -19.38
N PRO A 268 -28.45 25.39 -20.62
CA PRO A 268 -27.94 24.13 -21.16
C PRO A 268 -26.79 23.52 -20.35
N LEU A 269 -25.91 24.34 -19.76
CA LEU A 269 -24.78 23.85 -18.95
C LEU A 269 -25.22 23.24 -17.61
N LEU A 270 -26.37 23.69 -17.09
CA LEU A 270 -27.01 23.13 -15.89
C LEU A 270 -27.94 21.96 -16.21
N TRP A 271 -28.20 21.71 -17.49
CA TRP A 271 -29.16 20.68 -17.90
C TRP A 271 -28.66 19.29 -17.52
N PRO A 272 -29.50 18.42 -16.95
CA PRO A 272 -29.01 17.15 -16.38
C PRO A 272 -28.51 16.15 -17.43
N SER A 273 -29.07 16.20 -18.64
CA SER A 273 -28.65 15.37 -19.79
C SER A 273 -27.42 15.92 -20.52
N ASN A 274 -26.75 16.97 -20.01
CA ASN A 274 -25.62 17.57 -20.72
C ASN A 274 -24.42 16.59 -20.75
N PRO A 275 -23.89 16.22 -21.94
CA PRO A 275 -22.80 15.26 -22.07
C PRO A 275 -21.48 15.73 -21.44
N SER A 276 -21.28 17.05 -21.31
CA SER A 276 -20.04 17.62 -20.76
C SER A 276 -19.85 17.36 -19.26
N PHE A 277 -20.93 17.05 -18.52
CA PHE A 277 -20.91 16.68 -17.10
C PHE A 277 -20.21 17.70 -16.17
N LEU A 278 -20.16 18.98 -16.57
CA LEU A 278 -19.35 20.01 -15.89
C LEU A 278 -19.91 20.42 -14.52
N PHE A 279 -21.24 20.37 -14.32
CA PHE A 279 -21.86 20.80 -13.08
C PHE A 279 -21.49 19.87 -11.90
N PRO A 280 -21.68 18.53 -11.99
CA PRO A 280 -21.20 17.60 -10.97
C PRO A 280 -19.68 17.63 -10.77
N GLU A 281 -18.91 17.79 -11.87
CA GLU A 281 -17.44 17.93 -11.82
C GLU A 281 -17.02 19.13 -10.95
N CYS A 282 -17.69 20.28 -11.10
CA CYS A 282 -17.43 21.48 -10.30
C CYS A 282 -17.79 21.29 -8.80
N LEU A 283 -18.93 20.66 -8.50
CA LEU A 283 -19.33 20.40 -7.11
C LEU A 283 -18.33 19.49 -6.40
N MET A 284 -17.84 18.48 -7.10
CA MET A 284 -16.78 17.63 -6.57
C MET A 284 -15.49 18.43 -6.36
N GLY A 285 -15.07 19.25 -7.32
CA GLY A 285 -13.83 20.05 -7.22
C GLY A 285 -13.85 21.04 -6.05
N SER A 286 -15.01 21.64 -5.80
CA SER A 286 -15.28 22.57 -4.69
C SER A 286 -15.64 21.87 -3.36
N CYS A 287 -15.49 20.54 -3.27
CA CYS A 287 -15.76 19.73 -2.08
C CYS A 287 -17.21 19.78 -1.55
N GLN A 288 -18.19 20.04 -2.42
CA GLN A 288 -19.62 20.09 -2.08
C GLN A 288 -20.25 18.68 -2.11
N TYR A 289 -19.73 17.76 -1.30
CA TYR A 289 -20.06 16.34 -1.37
C TYR A 289 -21.50 16.01 -0.99
N THR A 290 -22.08 16.71 -0.01
CA THR A 290 -23.45 16.44 0.46
C THR A 290 -24.49 16.92 -0.56
N GLN A 291 -24.27 18.09 -1.15
CA GLN A 291 -25.10 18.60 -2.24
C GLN A 291 -24.96 17.72 -3.48
N LEU A 292 -23.76 17.23 -3.79
CA LEU A 292 -23.54 16.32 -4.91
C LEU A 292 -24.27 14.97 -4.72
N GLN A 293 -24.26 14.40 -3.50
CA GLN A 293 -25.01 13.19 -3.20
C GLN A 293 -26.52 13.38 -3.41
N GLU A 294 -27.07 14.49 -2.92
CA GLU A 294 -28.49 14.81 -3.08
C GLU A 294 -28.85 15.07 -4.56
N TYR A 295 -27.98 15.75 -5.31
CA TYR A 295 -28.14 15.95 -6.74
C TYR A 295 -28.22 14.61 -7.49
N ILE A 296 -27.28 13.69 -7.22
CA ILE A 296 -27.26 12.36 -7.86
C ILE A 296 -28.49 11.54 -7.44
N ARG A 297 -28.91 11.60 -6.16
CA ARG A 297 -30.13 10.94 -5.67
C ARG A 297 -31.37 11.39 -6.43
N LEU A 298 -31.48 12.70 -6.68
CA LEU A 298 -32.59 13.28 -7.41
C LEU A 298 -32.58 12.93 -8.91
N LEU A 299 -31.41 12.62 -9.48
CA LEU A 299 -31.21 12.36 -10.91
C LEU A 299 -31.39 10.87 -11.29
N GLN A 300 -30.86 9.96 -10.47
CA GLN A 300 -30.68 8.53 -10.77
C GLN A 300 -31.93 7.78 -11.27
N PRO A 301 -33.18 8.05 -10.82
CA PRO A 301 -34.33 7.24 -11.21
C PRO A 301 -34.83 7.46 -12.64
N TRP A 302 -34.52 8.59 -13.27
CA TRP A 302 -35.16 9.01 -14.52
C TRP A 302 -34.20 9.51 -15.59
N CYS A 303 -33.01 9.98 -15.22
CA CYS A 303 -31.97 10.34 -16.19
C CYS A 303 -31.04 9.14 -16.39
N HIS A 304 -30.85 8.72 -17.65
CA HIS A 304 -29.94 7.63 -18.01
C HIS A 304 -28.65 8.12 -18.68
N VAL A 305 -28.48 9.42 -18.80
CA VAL A 305 -27.27 10.04 -19.35
C VAL A 305 -26.24 10.22 -18.23
N ASN A 306 -24.98 9.91 -18.50
CA ASN A 306 -23.86 10.02 -17.54
C ASN A 306 -23.99 9.17 -16.26
N MET A 307 -24.66 8.02 -16.35
CA MET A 307 -24.86 7.11 -15.20
C MET A 307 -23.54 6.61 -14.62
N GLY A 308 -22.57 6.26 -15.47
CA GLY A 308 -21.25 5.82 -15.04
C GLY A 308 -20.49 6.92 -14.30
N SER A 309 -20.53 8.14 -14.84
CA SER A 309 -19.91 9.32 -14.24
C SER A 309 -20.57 9.69 -12.91
N CYS A 310 -21.89 9.58 -12.80
CA CYS A 310 -22.61 9.72 -11.53
C CYS A 310 -22.20 8.65 -10.50
N CYS A 311 -22.09 7.38 -10.91
CA CYS A 311 -21.59 6.30 -10.04
C CYS A 311 -20.16 6.59 -9.57
N PHE A 312 -19.27 7.06 -10.44
CA PHE A 312 -17.91 7.44 -10.06
C PHE A 312 -17.90 8.59 -9.04
N MET A 313 -18.68 9.65 -9.27
CA MET A 313 -18.80 10.78 -8.34
C MET A 313 -19.37 10.34 -6.99
N MET A 314 -20.39 9.48 -7.00
CA MET A 314 -20.97 8.91 -5.78
C MET A 314 -19.94 8.07 -5.01
N GLY A 315 -19.12 7.28 -5.71
CA GLY A 315 -18.02 6.53 -5.12
C GLY A 315 -17.04 7.45 -4.38
N ARG A 316 -16.68 8.57 -4.99
CA ARG A 316 -15.84 9.59 -4.34
C ARG A 316 -16.50 10.24 -3.13
N CYS A 317 -17.79 10.55 -3.19
CA CYS A 317 -18.53 11.03 -2.03
C CYS A 317 -18.46 10.02 -0.88
N TYR A 318 -18.68 8.73 -1.15
CA TYR A 318 -18.58 7.69 -0.12
C TYR A 318 -17.17 7.53 0.46
N LEU A 319 -16.11 7.68 -0.35
CA LEU A 319 -14.73 7.68 0.14
C LEU A 319 -14.50 8.80 1.16
N VAL A 320 -14.95 10.02 0.86
CA VAL A 320 -14.80 11.17 1.76
C VAL A 320 -15.60 10.98 3.05
N MET A 321 -16.75 10.30 2.97
CA MET A 321 -17.56 9.96 4.14
C MET A 321 -17.02 8.77 4.96
N GLY A 322 -15.97 8.10 4.49
CA GLY A 322 -15.37 6.93 5.14
C GLY A 322 -16.08 5.60 4.87
N GLU A 323 -17.04 5.56 3.94
CA GLU A 323 -17.77 4.34 3.55
C GLU A 323 -17.10 3.61 2.38
N GLY A 324 -15.90 3.07 2.63
CA GLY A 324 -15.02 2.49 1.60
C GLY A 324 -15.64 1.40 0.72
N HIS A 325 -16.36 0.42 1.29
CA HIS A 325 -16.94 -0.68 0.50
C HIS A 325 -18.05 -0.20 -0.46
N LYS A 326 -18.92 0.72 -0.01
CA LYS A 326 -19.94 1.30 -0.91
C LYS A 326 -19.30 2.10 -2.04
N ALA A 327 -18.20 2.79 -1.74
CA ALA A 327 -17.45 3.49 -2.76
C ALA A 327 -16.92 2.53 -3.83
N LEU A 328 -16.36 1.39 -3.41
CA LEU A 328 -15.86 0.36 -4.31
C LEU A 328 -16.97 -0.20 -5.23
N ASP A 329 -18.15 -0.49 -4.69
CA ASP A 329 -19.31 -0.93 -5.47
C ASP A 329 -19.68 0.09 -6.54
N CYS A 330 -19.71 1.37 -6.18
CA CYS A 330 -19.98 2.47 -7.11
C CYS A 330 -18.91 2.58 -8.21
N PHE A 331 -17.62 2.43 -7.89
CA PHE A 331 -16.55 2.41 -8.89
C PHE A 331 -16.65 1.20 -9.83
N CYS A 332 -17.03 0.03 -9.31
CA CYS A 332 -17.24 -1.16 -10.14
C CYS A 332 -18.43 -0.99 -11.11
N GLN A 333 -19.51 -0.35 -10.66
CA GLN A 333 -20.64 -0.01 -11.53
C GLN A 333 -20.23 0.98 -12.63
N ALA A 334 -19.47 2.01 -12.28
CA ALA A 334 -18.97 3.01 -13.22
C ALA A 334 -18.07 2.41 -14.32
N ALA A 335 -17.27 1.39 -13.99
CA ALA A 335 -16.40 0.70 -14.95
C ALA A 335 -17.16 0.08 -16.14
N SER A 336 -18.45 -0.23 -15.98
CA SER A 336 -19.26 -0.84 -17.06
C SER A 336 -19.53 0.13 -18.23
N GLU A 337 -19.62 1.44 -17.94
CA GLU A 337 -19.96 2.52 -18.88
C GLU A 337 -18.73 3.30 -19.39
N VAL A 338 -17.54 2.87 -18.98
CA VAL A 338 -16.26 3.38 -19.52
C VAL A 338 -16.18 3.17 -21.04
N GLY A 339 -15.87 4.22 -21.80
CA GLY A 339 -15.88 4.22 -23.27
C GLY A 339 -17.18 4.71 -23.93
N ARG A 340 -18.20 5.06 -23.13
CA ARG A 340 -19.49 5.60 -23.60
C ARG A 340 -19.73 7.05 -23.18
N GLU A 341 -19.04 7.51 -22.15
CA GLU A 341 -19.26 8.81 -21.52
C GLU A 341 -18.01 9.67 -21.61
N GLU A 342 -18.16 10.92 -22.06
CA GLU A 342 -17.03 11.82 -22.30
C GLU A 342 -16.19 12.10 -21.05
N PHE A 343 -16.83 12.18 -19.87
CA PHE A 343 -16.11 12.41 -18.61
C PHE A 343 -15.20 11.24 -18.23
N LEU A 344 -15.69 9.99 -18.36
CA LEU A 344 -14.87 8.80 -18.07
C LEU A 344 -13.74 8.65 -19.10
N ASP A 345 -13.99 8.98 -20.36
CA ASP A 345 -12.94 8.95 -21.38
C ASP A 345 -11.87 10.04 -21.14
N ARG A 346 -12.27 11.21 -20.60
CA ARG A 346 -11.32 12.23 -20.13
C ARG A 346 -10.45 11.72 -18.97
N LEU A 347 -11.04 10.98 -18.03
CA LEU A 347 -10.33 10.40 -16.88
C LEU A 347 -9.29 9.35 -17.30
N ILE A 348 -9.52 8.66 -18.41
CA ILE A 348 -8.72 7.53 -18.90
C ILE A 348 -7.64 7.96 -19.89
N GLN A 349 -7.52 9.26 -20.19
CA GLN A 349 -6.52 9.75 -21.15
C GLN A 349 -5.13 9.18 -20.81
N PRO A 350 -4.49 8.46 -21.76
CA PRO A 350 -3.26 7.77 -21.48
C PRO A 350 -2.15 8.78 -21.20
N GLU A 351 -1.41 8.57 -20.11
CA GLU A 351 -0.14 9.24 -19.88
C GLU A 351 0.80 8.95 -21.07
N GLU A 352 1.50 9.98 -21.56
CA GLU A 352 2.39 9.86 -22.72
C GLU A 352 3.38 8.69 -22.52
N GLY A 353 3.18 7.57 -23.23
CA GLY A 353 4.06 6.40 -23.21
C GLY A 353 3.50 5.12 -22.58
N GLU A 354 2.27 5.10 -22.06
CA GLU A 354 1.64 3.86 -21.58
C GLU A 354 1.15 2.96 -22.73
N VAL A 355 1.30 1.64 -22.54
CA VAL A 355 0.88 0.61 -23.51
C VAL A 355 -0.65 0.61 -23.62
N VAL A 356 -1.17 0.40 -24.84
CA VAL A 356 -2.60 0.27 -25.15
C VAL A 356 -3.21 -0.86 -24.32
N SER A 357 -3.73 -0.51 -23.15
CA SER A 357 -4.50 -1.37 -22.26
C SER A 357 -5.99 -1.16 -22.54
N THR A 358 -6.83 -2.08 -22.06
CA THR A 358 -8.28 -1.88 -22.16
C THR A 358 -8.68 -0.64 -21.36
N PRO A 359 -9.67 0.14 -21.81
CA PRO A 359 -10.06 1.39 -21.14
C PRO A 359 -10.55 1.13 -19.70
N ARG A 360 -11.16 -0.03 -19.44
CA ARG A 360 -11.52 -0.49 -18.09
C ARG A 360 -10.31 -0.72 -17.19
N LEU A 361 -9.23 -1.30 -17.71
CA LEU A 361 -8.00 -1.51 -16.94
C LEU A 361 -7.33 -0.17 -16.59
N GLN A 362 -7.30 0.77 -17.52
CA GLN A 362 -6.80 2.13 -17.29
C GLN A 362 -7.63 2.84 -16.21
N TYR A 363 -8.95 2.73 -16.28
CA TYR A 363 -9.85 3.21 -15.23
C TYR A 363 -9.53 2.59 -13.87
N TYR A 364 -9.42 1.27 -13.78
CA TYR A 364 -9.06 0.59 -12.53
C TYR A 364 -7.68 1.02 -12.01
N ASN A 365 -6.69 1.22 -12.88
CA ASN A 365 -5.39 1.74 -12.47
C ASN A 365 -5.49 3.15 -11.86
N LYS A 366 -6.31 4.05 -12.42
CA LYS A 366 -6.54 5.38 -11.84
C LYS A 366 -7.23 5.30 -10.48
N VAL A 367 -8.26 4.44 -10.33
CA VAL A 367 -8.95 4.23 -9.04
C VAL A 367 -8.02 3.55 -8.02
N LEU A 368 -7.17 2.61 -8.42
CA LEU A 368 -6.16 2.00 -7.54
C LEU A 368 -5.19 3.05 -7.00
N ARG A 369 -4.65 3.93 -7.85
CA ARG A 369 -3.79 5.04 -7.40
C ARG A 369 -4.49 5.95 -6.39
N LEU A 370 -5.79 6.22 -6.58
CA LEU A 370 -6.59 6.99 -5.63
C LEU A 370 -6.72 6.28 -4.28
N LEU A 371 -7.01 4.97 -4.27
CA LEU A 371 -7.15 4.20 -3.03
C LEU A 371 -5.82 4.00 -2.30
N GLU A 372 -4.71 3.83 -3.03
CA GLU A 372 -3.35 3.78 -2.48
C GLU A 372 -2.99 5.10 -1.78
N MET A 373 -3.30 6.24 -2.40
CA MET A 373 -3.08 7.58 -1.82
C MET A 373 -3.86 7.80 -0.53
N LEU A 374 -5.09 7.26 -0.45
CA LEU A 374 -5.94 7.34 0.74
C LEU A 374 -5.54 6.34 1.84
N GLY A 375 -4.62 5.42 1.55
CA GLY A 375 -4.15 4.42 2.52
C GLY A 375 -5.21 3.39 2.90
N LEU A 376 -6.03 2.94 1.93
CA LEU A 376 -7.09 1.94 2.14
C LEU A 376 -6.68 0.57 1.55
N PRO A 377 -5.80 -0.22 2.22
CA PRO A 377 -5.18 -1.41 1.64
C PRO A 377 -6.15 -2.54 1.28
N GLU A 378 -7.22 -2.73 2.06
CA GLU A 378 -8.21 -3.79 1.81
C GLU A 378 -8.97 -3.58 0.50
N LEU A 379 -9.40 -2.34 0.23
CA LEU A 379 -10.10 -1.98 -1.00
C LEU A 379 -9.17 -2.04 -2.22
N VAL A 380 -7.89 -1.71 -2.04
CA VAL A 380 -6.87 -1.85 -3.10
C VAL A 380 -6.73 -3.32 -3.50
N ILE A 381 -6.70 -4.24 -2.55
CA ILE A 381 -6.62 -5.68 -2.82
C ILE A 381 -7.86 -6.14 -3.60
N GLU A 382 -9.07 -5.81 -3.13
CA GLU A 382 -10.32 -6.19 -3.81
C GLU A 382 -10.34 -5.66 -5.26
N LEU A 383 -10.07 -4.37 -5.46
CA LEU A 383 -10.05 -3.78 -6.79
C LEU A 383 -8.96 -4.36 -7.69
N ALA A 384 -7.76 -4.61 -7.15
CA ALA A 384 -6.66 -5.19 -7.91
C ALA A 384 -6.95 -6.64 -8.32
N THR A 385 -7.64 -7.43 -7.49
CA THR A 385 -8.09 -8.78 -7.87
C THR A 385 -9.11 -8.74 -9.01
N LEU A 386 -10.02 -7.77 -9.04
CA LEU A 386 -10.94 -7.54 -10.15
C LEU A 386 -10.20 -7.12 -11.42
N ALA A 387 -9.25 -6.18 -11.31
CA ALA A 387 -8.44 -5.71 -12.43
C ALA A 387 -7.58 -6.82 -13.06
N ILE A 388 -7.17 -7.83 -12.30
CA ILE A 388 -6.46 -9.01 -12.84
C ILE A 388 -7.36 -9.81 -13.79
N MET A 389 -8.66 -9.93 -13.51
CA MET A 389 -9.58 -10.66 -14.39
C MET A 389 -9.73 -9.95 -15.74
N GLU A 390 -9.71 -8.63 -15.74
CA GLU A 390 -9.86 -7.78 -16.94
C GLU A 390 -8.55 -7.65 -17.75
N SER A 391 -7.40 -7.91 -17.14
CA SER A 391 -6.06 -7.82 -17.76
C SER A 391 -5.54 -9.17 -18.27
N ALA A 392 -6.42 -10.13 -18.56
CA ALA A 392 -6.07 -11.51 -18.94
C ALA A 392 -5.00 -11.60 -20.05
N ASP A 393 -4.97 -10.63 -20.97
CA ASP A 393 -4.08 -10.63 -22.14
C ASP A 393 -2.74 -9.88 -21.92
N ASP A 394 -2.58 -9.05 -20.88
CA ASP A 394 -1.36 -8.29 -20.61
C ASP A 394 -0.60 -8.78 -19.36
N TRP A 395 0.42 -9.61 -19.60
CA TRP A 395 1.26 -10.15 -18.54
C TRP A 395 2.01 -9.08 -17.73
N ARG A 396 2.31 -7.90 -18.32
CA ARG A 396 3.04 -6.83 -17.62
C ARG A 396 2.14 -6.15 -16.59
N SER A 397 0.91 -5.83 -16.98
CA SER A 397 -0.11 -5.29 -16.08
C SER A 397 -0.51 -6.32 -15.01
N GLN A 398 -0.57 -7.61 -15.35
CA GLN A 398 -0.76 -8.63 -14.32
C GLN A 398 0.41 -8.64 -13.32
N ALA A 399 1.66 -8.52 -13.78
CA ALA A 399 2.81 -8.47 -12.89
C ALA A 399 2.82 -7.23 -11.97
N THR A 400 2.37 -6.06 -12.44
CA THR A 400 2.22 -4.85 -11.59
C THR A 400 1.14 -5.03 -10.55
N LEU A 401 -0.05 -5.49 -10.95
CA LEU A 401 -1.18 -5.70 -10.05
C LEU A 401 -0.89 -6.76 -8.99
N ARG A 402 -0.24 -7.87 -9.37
CA ARG A 402 0.18 -8.92 -8.43
C ARG A 402 1.20 -8.42 -7.40
N THR A 403 2.15 -7.58 -7.82
CA THR A 403 3.09 -6.92 -6.91
C THR A 403 2.38 -5.92 -5.98
N CYS A 404 1.38 -5.19 -6.48
CA CYS A 404 0.54 -4.31 -5.66
C CYS A 404 -0.21 -5.11 -4.58
N ILE A 405 -0.92 -6.18 -4.96
CA ILE A 405 -1.61 -7.09 -4.02
C ILE A 405 -0.64 -7.63 -2.96
N PHE A 406 0.53 -8.11 -3.39
CA PHE A 406 1.56 -8.60 -2.47
C PHE A 406 1.95 -7.56 -1.41
N LYS A 407 2.24 -6.32 -1.82
CA LYS A 407 2.63 -5.24 -0.91
C LYS A 407 1.55 -4.95 0.13
N HIS A 408 0.30 -4.82 -0.31
CA HIS A 408 -0.81 -4.48 0.60
C HIS A 408 -1.16 -5.62 1.56
N HIS A 409 -1.14 -6.89 1.13
CA HIS A 409 -1.29 -8.02 2.06
C HIS A 409 -0.13 -8.10 3.07
N LEU A 410 1.09 -7.78 2.63
CA LEU A 410 2.25 -7.73 3.51
C LEU A 410 2.10 -6.60 4.55
N ASP A 411 1.61 -5.43 4.15
CA ASP A 411 1.37 -4.31 5.06
C ASP A 411 0.27 -4.62 6.09
N LEU A 412 -0.78 -5.34 5.68
CA LEU A 412 -1.84 -5.85 6.57
C LEU A 412 -1.40 -7.00 7.49
N GLY A 413 -0.30 -7.68 7.16
CA GLY A 413 0.20 -8.84 7.92
C GLY A 413 -0.43 -10.18 7.53
N HIS A 414 -1.13 -10.24 6.40
CA HIS A 414 -1.68 -11.48 5.85
C HIS A 414 -0.57 -12.27 5.10
N ASN A 415 0.32 -12.90 5.86
CA ASN A 415 1.54 -13.53 5.34
C ASN A 415 1.28 -14.66 4.34
N SER A 416 0.25 -15.48 4.57
CA SER A 416 -0.14 -16.57 3.67
C SER A 416 -0.65 -16.07 2.33
N GLU A 417 -1.51 -15.05 2.35
CA GLU A 417 -2.09 -14.43 1.15
C GLU A 417 -1.02 -13.68 0.33
N ALA A 418 -0.13 -12.95 1.01
CA ALA A 418 1.04 -12.33 0.39
C ALA A 418 1.93 -13.39 -0.30
N TYR A 419 2.18 -14.52 0.35
CA TYR A 419 2.95 -15.61 -0.25
C TYR A 419 2.25 -16.20 -1.50
N VAL A 420 0.94 -16.38 -1.46
CA VAL A 420 0.15 -16.82 -2.63
C VAL A 420 0.27 -15.82 -3.78
N ALA A 421 0.11 -14.52 -3.51
CA ALA A 421 0.25 -13.47 -4.52
C ALA A 421 1.64 -13.45 -5.17
N LEU A 422 2.69 -13.69 -4.39
CA LEU A 422 4.07 -13.81 -4.86
C LEU A 422 4.27 -15.00 -5.80
N THR A 423 3.74 -16.18 -5.44
CA THR A 423 3.89 -17.39 -6.28
C THR A 423 3.13 -17.29 -7.60
N GLN A 424 2.07 -16.49 -7.64
CA GLN A 424 1.22 -16.30 -8.83
C GLN A 424 1.72 -15.16 -9.75
N ASN A 425 2.85 -14.51 -9.44
CA ASN A 425 3.41 -13.46 -10.28
C ASN A 425 4.05 -14.04 -11.55
N PRO A 426 3.67 -13.58 -12.76
CA PRO A 426 4.23 -14.09 -14.02
C PRO A 426 5.67 -13.63 -14.29
N ASP A 427 6.13 -12.53 -13.67
CA ASP A 427 7.49 -12.01 -13.87
C ASP A 427 8.46 -12.54 -12.81
N PRO A 428 9.49 -13.34 -13.19
CA PRO A 428 10.46 -13.88 -12.25
C PRO A 428 11.31 -12.80 -11.56
N GLY A 429 11.56 -11.66 -12.22
CA GLY A 429 12.33 -10.57 -11.62
C GLY A 429 11.60 -9.95 -10.44
N ARG A 430 10.35 -9.55 -10.66
CA ARG A 430 9.47 -9.01 -9.60
C ARG A 430 9.15 -10.03 -8.52
N GLN A 431 9.04 -11.31 -8.87
CA GLN A 431 8.87 -12.38 -7.89
C GLN A 431 10.03 -12.44 -6.89
N LEU A 432 11.28 -12.31 -7.35
CA LEU A 432 12.45 -12.27 -6.48
C LEU A 432 12.50 -11.01 -5.61
N ASP A 433 12.10 -9.86 -6.14
CA ASP A 433 12.04 -8.62 -5.35
C ASP A 433 10.96 -8.68 -4.27
N CYS A 434 9.78 -9.21 -4.59
CA CYS A 434 8.74 -9.49 -3.60
C CYS A 434 9.24 -10.48 -2.54
N LEU A 435 9.99 -11.52 -2.94
CA LEU A 435 10.55 -12.50 -2.01
C LEU A 435 11.55 -11.87 -1.04
N ARG A 436 12.45 -11.02 -1.54
CA ARG A 436 13.40 -10.27 -0.70
C ARG A 436 12.65 -9.42 0.32
N GLN A 437 11.63 -8.68 -0.12
CA GLN A 437 10.82 -7.86 0.77
C GLN A 437 10.08 -8.69 1.83
N LEU A 438 9.49 -9.82 1.43
CA LEU A 438 8.81 -10.75 2.35
C LEU A 438 9.76 -11.24 3.45
N VAL A 439 10.95 -11.72 3.07
CA VAL A 439 11.94 -12.24 4.03
C VAL A 439 12.36 -11.16 5.01
N VAL A 440 12.64 -9.94 4.54
CA VAL A 440 13.07 -8.83 5.39
C VAL A 440 11.96 -8.45 6.38
N VAL A 441 10.74 -8.21 5.88
CA VAL A 441 9.61 -7.77 6.72
C VAL A 441 9.22 -8.83 7.75
N LEU A 442 9.19 -10.12 7.39
CA LEU A 442 8.89 -11.19 8.35
C LEU A 442 9.99 -11.33 9.42
N CYS A 443 11.24 -11.11 9.06
CA CYS A 443 12.34 -11.10 10.03
C CYS A 443 12.24 -9.91 10.99
N GLU A 444 11.94 -8.72 10.49
CA GLU A 444 11.73 -7.51 11.32
C GLU A 444 10.54 -7.66 12.27
N ARG A 445 9.44 -8.29 11.80
CA ARG A 445 8.26 -8.59 12.61
C ARG A 445 8.41 -9.80 13.54
N SER A 446 9.55 -10.49 13.50
CA SER A 446 9.81 -11.73 14.26
C SER A 446 8.83 -12.89 14.00
N GLN A 447 8.12 -12.88 12.86
CA GLN A 447 7.21 -13.95 12.43
C GLN A 447 7.98 -15.07 11.72
N LEU A 448 8.88 -15.70 12.45
CA LEU A 448 9.85 -16.68 11.92
C LEU A 448 9.22 -18.04 11.55
N GLN A 449 8.11 -18.39 12.19
CA GLN A 449 7.43 -19.67 11.97
C GLN A 449 6.89 -19.77 10.54
N ASP A 450 6.14 -18.74 10.09
CA ASP A 450 5.60 -18.66 8.74
C ASP A 450 6.71 -18.80 7.69
N LEU A 451 7.85 -18.12 7.91
CA LEU A 451 9.00 -18.19 7.01
C LEU A 451 9.56 -19.61 6.88
N VAL A 452 9.51 -20.44 7.92
CA VAL A 452 10.02 -21.82 7.87
C VAL A 452 9.00 -22.74 7.22
N GLU A 453 7.71 -22.56 7.52
CA GLU A 453 6.62 -23.44 7.10
C GLU A 453 6.22 -23.26 5.61
N PHE A 454 6.48 -22.10 5.01
CA PHE A 454 6.13 -21.88 3.60
C PHE A 454 6.82 -22.88 2.64
N PRO A 455 6.12 -23.36 1.60
CA PRO A 455 6.62 -24.43 0.73
C PRO A 455 7.69 -24.00 -0.29
N TYR A 456 7.89 -22.71 -0.54
CA TYR A 456 8.86 -22.11 -1.49
C TYR A 456 9.10 -22.89 -2.80
N VAL A 457 8.04 -23.34 -3.46
CA VAL A 457 8.15 -24.10 -4.72
C VAL A 457 9.02 -23.32 -5.72
N ASN A 458 10.10 -23.94 -6.20
CA ASN A 458 11.13 -23.36 -7.09
C ASN A 458 11.90 -22.13 -6.57
N LEU A 459 11.61 -21.64 -5.36
CA LEU A 459 12.25 -20.45 -4.77
C LEU A 459 13.19 -20.78 -3.59
N HIS A 460 13.32 -22.06 -3.23
CA HIS A 460 14.13 -22.52 -2.10
C HIS A 460 15.57 -21.98 -2.10
N ASN A 461 16.26 -22.05 -3.24
CA ASN A 461 17.66 -21.62 -3.32
C ASN A 461 17.80 -20.10 -3.14
N GLU A 462 16.81 -19.34 -3.61
CA GLU A 462 16.78 -17.88 -3.52
C GLU A 462 16.53 -17.44 -2.08
N VAL A 463 15.57 -18.06 -1.38
CA VAL A 463 15.34 -17.79 0.05
C VAL A 463 16.58 -18.08 0.88
N VAL A 464 17.20 -19.24 0.66
CA VAL A 464 18.45 -19.61 1.36
C VAL A 464 19.55 -18.59 1.03
N GLY A 465 19.71 -18.21 -0.24
CA GLY A 465 20.68 -17.20 -0.65
C GLY A 465 20.47 -15.83 0.00
N ILE A 466 19.21 -15.38 0.10
CA ILE A 466 18.83 -14.12 0.75
C ILE A 466 19.11 -14.18 2.25
N ILE A 467 18.69 -15.25 2.95
CA ILE A 467 18.92 -15.39 4.39
C ILE A 467 20.42 -15.53 4.68
N GLU A 468 21.15 -16.28 3.88
CA GLU A 468 22.61 -16.41 4.00
C GLU A 468 23.32 -15.06 3.80
N SER A 469 22.92 -14.26 2.80
CA SER A 469 23.54 -12.96 2.55
C SER A 469 23.28 -12.00 3.71
N HIS A 470 22.05 -12.00 4.26
CA HIS A 470 21.70 -11.18 5.42
C HIS A 470 22.43 -11.68 6.68
N ALA A 471 22.48 -12.99 6.91
CA ALA A 471 23.20 -13.59 8.02
C ALA A 471 24.66 -13.16 8.03
N ARG A 472 25.35 -13.18 6.87
CA ARG A 472 26.76 -12.76 6.74
C ARG A 472 26.98 -11.26 6.85
N ALA A 473 25.98 -10.43 6.52
CA ALA A 473 26.09 -8.97 6.52
C ALA A 473 25.76 -8.33 7.88
N VAL A 474 24.83 -8.92 8.65
CA VAL A 474 24.30 -8.35 9.89
C VAL A 474 25.15 -8.78 11.10
N ASP A 475 25.19 -7.92 12.12
CA ASP A 475 25.86 -8.19 13.39
C ASP A 475 25.18 -9.33 14.17
N LEU A 476 25.99 -10.31 14.60
CA LEU A 476 25.57 -11.55 15.26
C LEU A 476 24.78 -11.35 16.56
N MET A 477 24.86 -10.18 17.18
CA MET A 477 24.24 -9.88 18.48
C MET A 477 22.85 -9.24 18.35
N THR A 478 22.43 -8.83 17.14
CA THR A 478 21.16 -8.12 16.92
C THR A 478 20.05 -9.05 16.42
N HIS A 479 20.35 -9.89 15.43
CA HIS A 479 19.37 -10.75 14.77
C HIS A 479 19.89 -12.19 14.60
N ASN A 480 19.04 -13.17 14.88
CA ASN A 480 19.41 -14.59 14.91
C ASN A 480 19.22 -15.29 13.54
N TYR A 481 19.71 -14.70 12.45
CA TYR A 481 19.54 -15.25 11.10
C TYR A 481 20.15 -16.66 10.92
N TYR A 482 21.26 -16.97 11.60
CA TYR A 482 21.86 -18.30 11.55
C TYR A 482 21.00 -19.36 12.28
N GLU A 483 20.37 -19.00 13.40
CA GLU A 483 19.46 -19.89 14.13
C GLU A 483 18.19 -20.15 13.30
N LEU A 484 17.68 -19.12 12.61
CA LEU A 484 16.59 -19.23 11.64
C LEU A 484 16.95 -20.15 10.46
N LEU A 485 18.12 -19.94 9.84
CA LEU A 485 18.57 -20.74 8.70
C LEU A 485 18.79 -22.21 9.10
N TYR A 486 19.26 -22.45 10.31
CA TYR A 486 19.32 -23.79 10.89
C TYR A 486 17.93 -24.42 11.03
N ALA A 487 16.98 -23.73 11.67
CA ALA A 487 15.61 -24.22 11.81
C ALA A 487 14.97 -24.51 10.43
N PHE A 488 15.19 -23.63 9.46
CA PHE A 488 14.73 -23.76 8.08
C PHE A 488 15.24 -25.05 7.40
N HIS A 489 16.51 -25.39 7.60
CA HIS A 489 17.09 -26.62 7.04
C HIS A 489 16.69 -27.88 7.80
N VAL A 490 16.57 -27.82 9.13
CA VAL A 490 16.12 -28.94 9.96
C VAL A 490 14.68 -29.32 9.62
N TYR A 491 13.78 -28.34 9.48
CA TYR A 491 12.38 -28.56 9.10
C TYR A 491 12.24 -29.30 7.77
N ARG A 492 13.14 -29.03 6.81
CA ARG A 492 13.17 -29.69 5.48
C ARG A 492 14.05 -30.94 5.43
N HIS A 493 14.49 -31.47 6.59
CA HIS A 493 15.38 -32.62 6.71
C HIS A 493 16.74 -32.49 5.98
N ASN A 494 17.17 -31.27 5.69
CA ASN A 494 18.46 -30.97 5.05
C ASN A 494 19.56 -30.83 6.10
N TYR A 495 19.82 -31.89 6.85
CA TYR A 495 20.76 -31.90 7.98
C TYR A 495 22.19 -31.51 7.58
N ARG A 496 22.60 -31.79 6.34
CA ARG A 496 23.94 -31.46 5.87
C ARG A 496 24.16 -29.94 5.82
N LYS A 497 23.22 -29.23 5.19
CA LYS A 497 23.25 -27.77 5.09
C LYS A 497 23.04 -27.13 6.47
N ALA A 498 22.15 -27.69 7.30
CA ALA A 498 21.96 -27.24 8.68
C ALA A 498 23.27 -27.29 9.48
N GLY A 499 24.03 -28.39 9.35
CA GLY A 499 25.34 -28.54 9.98
C GLY A 499 26.37 -27.54 9.46
N THR A 500 26.42 -27.30 8.15
CA THR A 500 27.31 -26.28 7.54
C THR A 500 27.04 -24.87 8.08
N VAL A 501 25.76 -24.50 8.17
CA VAL A 501 25.33 -23.17 8.65
C VAL A 501 25.70 -22.97 10.12
N MET A 502 25.45 -23.97 10.98
CA MET A 502 25.80 -23.89 12.40
C MET A 502 27.31 -23.88 12.63
N PHE A 503 28.07 -24.61 11.80
CA PHE A 503 29.52 -24.55 11.85
C PHE A 503 30.06 -23.17 11.44
N GLU A 504 29.53 -22.59 10.34
CA GLU A 504 29.87 -21.23 9.91
C GLU A 504 29.55 -20.20 11.02
N TYR A 505 28.38 -20.34 11.65
CA TYR A 505 27.97 -19.48 12.77
C TYR A 505 28.94 -19.57 13.96
N GLY A 506 29.32 -20.79 14.36
CA GLY A 506 30.30 -21.01 15.43
C GLY A 506 31.69 -20.43 15.13
N MET A 507 32.15 -20.56 13.87
CA MET A 507 33.41 -19.96 13.43
C MET A 507 33.39 -18.43 13.48
N ARG A 508 32.28 -17.82 13.07
CA ARG A 508 32.12 -16.37 13.09
C ARG A 508 31.99 -15.81 14.50
N LEU A 509 31.22 -16.50 15.37
CA LEU A 509 31.11 -16.17 16.80
C LEU A 509 32.48 -16.15 17.49
N GLY A 510 33.35 -17.12 17.20
CA GLY A 510 34.70 -17.16 17.78
C GLY A 510 35.57 -15.95 17.38
N ARG A 511 35.41 -15.43 16.16
CA ARG A 511 36.18 -14.29 15.64
C ARG A 511 35.67 -12.95 16.14
N GLU A 512 34.36 -12.78 16.16
CA GLU A 512 33.67 -11.49 16.38
C GLU A 512 33.21 -11.30 17.85
N VAL A 513 32.71 -12.36 18.52
CA VAL A 513 32.09 -12.27 19.84
C VAL A 513 32.96 -12.94 20.91
N ARG A 514 33.98 -12.22 21.35
CA ARG A 514 34.99 -12.70 22.34
C ARG A 514 34.53 -12.52 23.79
N THR A 515 33.32 -12.98 24.08
CA THR A 515 32.73 -12.95 25.43
C THR A 515 32.49 -14.37 25.92
N LEU A 516 32.34 -14.55 27.23
CA LEU A 516 31.97 -15.85 27.81
C LEU A 516 30.72 -16.44 27.14
N ARG A 517 29.69 -15.61 26.94
CA ARG A 517 28.44 -16.00 26.27
C ARG A 517 28.65 -16.36 24.79
N GLY A 518 29.54 -15.65 24.10
CA GLY A 518 29.92 -15.96 22.71
C GLY A 518 30.61 -17.31 22.58
N LEU A 519 31.54 -17.64 23.48
CA LEU A 519 32.23 -18.93 23.54
C LEU A 519 31.27 -20.09 23.91
N GLN A 520 30.34 -19.86 24.84
CA GLN A 520 29.29 -20.83 25.15
C GLN A 520 28.40 -21.11 23.93
N LYS A 521 27.95 -20.04 23.24
CA LYS A 521 27.19 -20.20 21.99
C LYS A 521 28.01 -20.92 20.92
N GLN A 522 29.29 -20.60 20.76
CA GLN A 522 30.18 -21.26 19.81
C GLN A 522 30.23 -22.78 20.05
N GLY A 523 30.44 -23.21 21.31
CA GLY A 523 30.42 -24.63 21.66
C GLY A 523 29.09 -25.30 21.32
N ASN A 524 27.97 -24.65 21.64
CA ASN A 524 26.63 -25.15 21.30
C ASN A 524 26.40 -25.27 19.78
N CYS A 525 26.92 -24.33 18.98
CA CYS A 525 26.81 -24.37 17.52
C CYS A 525 27.58 -25.55 16.93
N PHE A 526 28.80 -25.81 17.42
CA PHE A 526 29.58 -26.97 16.99
C PHE A 526 28.93 -28.29 17.38
N LEU A 527 28.38 -28.39 18.60
CA LEU A 527 27.60 -29.56 19.02
C LEU A 527 26.36 -29.77 18.13
N ALA A 528 25.64 -28.70 17.80
CA ALA A 528 24.50 -28.77 16.88
C ALA A 528 24.92 -29.25 15.48
N ALA A 529 26.06 -28.78 14.96
CA ALA A 529 26.60 -29.21 13.69
C ALA A 529 27.00 -30.70 13.69
N ILE A 530 27.69 -31.17 14.73
CA ILE A 530 28.06 -32.59 14.92
C ILE A 530 26.80 -33.45 14.99
N ASN A 531 25.80 -33.03 15.76
CA ASN A 531 24.52 -33.75 15.87
C ASN A 531 23.84 -33.85 14.50
N CYS A 532 23.82 -32.78 13.70
CA CYS A 532 23.23 -32.81 12.37
C CYS A 532 23.96 -33.77 11.43
N LEU A 533 25.29 -33.82 11.47
CA LEU A 533 26.07 -34.71 10.61
C LEU A 533 25.94 -36.18 11.04
N ARG A 534 25.80 -36.45 12.34
CA ARG A 534 25.55 -37.80 12.87
C ARG A 534 24.16 -38.36 12.50
N LEU A 535 23.19 -37.49 12.19
CA LEU A 535 21.89 -37.91 11.67
C LEU A 535 21.96 -38.37 10.20
N ILE A 536 23.06 -38.09 9.50
CA ILE A 536 23.28 -38.43 8.09
C ILE A 536 24.13 -39.70 8.02
N ARG A 537 24.05 -40.42 6.90
CA ARG A 537 24.97 -41.52 6.62
C ARG A 537 26.42 -41.02 6.62
N PRO A 538 27.39 -41.80 7.15
CA PRO A 538 28.78 -41.39 7.30
C PRO A 538 29.44 -40.98 5.98
N GLU A 539 29.04 -41.59 4.86
CA GLU A 539 29.52 -41.28 3.51
C GLU A 539 29.26 -39.82 3.07
N TYR A 540 28.27 -39.16 3.64
CA TYR A 540 27.88 -37.79 3.31
C TYR A 540 28.13 -36.79 4.45
N ALA A 541 28.79 -37.22 5.53
CA ALA A 541 29.04 -36.44 6.74
C ALA A 541 30.28 -35.54 6.62
N TRP A 542 30.24 -34.61 5.65
CA TRP A 542 31.32 -33.65 5.39
C TRP A 542 30.79 -32.25 5.08
N ILE A 543 31.58 -31.25 5.48
CA ILE A 543 31.31 -29.81 5.28
C ILE A 543 32.38 -29.22 4.35
N VAL A 544 31.98 -28.22 3.55
CA VAL A 544 32.88 -27.48 2.66
C VAL A 544 33.16 -26.11 3.25
N GLN A 545 34.44 -25.77 3.39
CA GLN A 545 34.87 -24.44 3.83
C GLN A 545 35.88 -23.84 2.84
N PRO A 546 35.86 -22.51 2.62
CA PRO A 546 37.00 -21.82 2.04
C PRO A 546 38.21 -21.95 2.99
N ALA A 547 39.36 -22.43 2.49
CA ALA A 547 40.56 -22.62 3.30
C ALA A 547 40.93 -21.35 4.08
N SER A 548 41.44 -21.53 5.30
CA SER A 548 41.87 -20.42 6.16
C SER A 548 42.91 -19.55 5.44
N GLY A 549 42.54 -18.29 5.14
CA GLY A 549 43.37 -17.34 4.38
C GLY A 549 42.86 -17.03 2.97
N ALA A 550 41.83 -17.73 2.48
CA ALA A 550 41.16 -17.36 1.23
C ALA A 550 40.40 -16.04 1.39
N VAL A 551 40.82 -15.02 0.63
CA VAL A 551 40.11 -13.73 0.57
C VAL A 551 38.76 -13.97 -0.12
N TYR A 552 37.68 -13.81 0.64
CA TYR A 552 36.33 -13.78 0.09
C TYR A 552 36.11 -12.41 -0.55
N GLU A 553 36.31 -12.28 -1.86
CA GLU A 553 35.85 -11.09 -2.58
C GLU A 553 34.33 -11.16 -2.73
N ARG A 554 33.64 -10.13 -2.22
CA ARG A 554 32.21 -9.90 -2.49
C ARG A 554 32.01 -9.81 -4.00
N PRO A 555 30.99 -10.45 -4.59
CA PRO A 555 30.52 -10.10 -5.92
C PRO A 555 30.18 -8.59 -5.93
N GLY A 556 30.94 -7.78 -6.68
CA GLY A 556 30.75 -6.32 -6.77
C GLY A 556 31.74 -5.45 -5.99
N ALA A 557 32.75 -6.00 -5.32
CA ALA A 557 33.83 -5.19 -4.76
C ALA A 557 34.74 -4.60 -5.87
N SER A 558 34.98 -3.29 -5.85
CA SER A 558 35.90 -2.62 -6.78
C SER A 558 37.29 -3.27 -6.72
N PRO A 559 37.91 -3.59 -7.88
CA PRO A 559 39.25 -4.18 -7.93
C PRO A 559 40.25 -3.31 -7.17
N LYS A 560 40.98 -3.88 -6.22
CA LYS A 560 42.07 -3.16 -5.53
C LYS A 560 43.16 -2.85 -6.55
N ARG A 561 43.31 -1.56 -6.88
CA ARG A 561 44.39 -1.04 -7.74
C ARG A 561 45.66 -0.86 -6.93
N SER A 562 46.82 -1.12 -7.53
CA SER A 562 48.10 -0.73 -6.94
C SER A 562 48.22 0.80 -6.86
N HIS A 563 49.24 1.30 -6.17
CA HIS A 563 49.56 2.73 -6.12
C HIS A 563 49.78 3.34 -7.53
N ASP A 564 50.06 2.52 -8.54
CA ASP A 564 50.28 2.92 -9.94
C ASP A 564 49.05 2.71 -10.84
N GLY A 565 47.88 2.39 -10.28
CA GLY A 565 46.62 2.32 -11.02
C GLY A 565 46.40 1.02 -11.82
N GLU A 566 47.34 0.08 -11.80
CA GLU A 566 47.19 -1.23 -12.44
C GLU A 566 46.30 -2.17 -11.62
N CYS A 567 45.43 -2.92 -12.31
CA CYS A 567 44.64 -3.98 -11.68
C CYS A 567 45.57 -5.13 -11.30
N MET A 568 45.75 -5.36 -10.00
CA MET A 568 46.46 -6.55 -9.51
C MET A 568 45.67 -7.80 -9.93
N ALA A 569 46.33 -8.73 -10.64
CA ALA A 569 45.74 -10.02 -10.96
C ALA A 569 45.45 -10.80 -9.66
N VAL A 570 44.18 -11.13 -9.44
CA VAL A 570 43.71 -11.88 -8.27
C VAL A 570 44.29 -13.31 -8.32
N PRO A 571 44.94 -13.84 -7.26
CA PRO A 571 45.33 -15.24 -7.21
C PRO A 571 44.05 -16.09 -7.14
N SER A 572 43.70 -16.73 -8.25
CA SER A 572 42.44 -17.46 -8.46
C SER A 572 42.44 -18.89 -7.93
N THR A 573 43.07 -19.17 -6.79
CA THR A 573 42.94 -20.47 -6.13
C THR A 573 42.08 -20.33 -4.88
N ARG A 574 40.76 -20.45 -5.07
CA ARG A 574 39.84 -20.79 -3.97
C ARG A 574 40.23 -22.19 -3.50
N GLN A 575 41.17 -22.29 -2.57
CA GLN A 575 41.47 -23.55 -1.91
C GLN A 575 40.24 -23.91 -1.08
N ILE A 576 39.60 -25.03 -1.42
CA ILE A 576 38.43 -25.55 -0.75
C ILE A 576 38.90 -26.66 0.18
N GLU A 577 38.57 -26.55 1.46
CA GLU A 577 38.86 -27.55 2.49
C GLU A 577 37.58 -28.36 2.77
N ILE A 578 37.70 -29.68 2.74
CA ILE A 578 36.63 -30.60 3.10
C ILE A 578 36.90 -31.04 4.53
N LEU A 579 35.98 -30.72 5.44
CA LEU A 579 36.07 -31.09 6.85
C LEU A 579 35.19 -32.31 7.11
N GLU A 580 35.80 -33.35 7.66
CA GLU A 580 35.11 -34.56 8.11
C GLU A 580 34.66 -34.42 9.58
N LEU A 581 33.83 -35.36 10.04
CA LEU A 581 33.29 -35.35 11.40
C LEU A 581 34.38 -35.27 12.48
N GLU A 582 35.51 -35.94 12.29
CA GLU A 582 36.64 -35.90 13.23
C GLU A 582 37.24 -34.48 13.35
N ASP A 583 37.27 -33.72 12.25
CA ASP A 583 37.79 -32.36 12.24
C ASP A 583 36.88 -31.41 13.02
N LEU A 584 35.58 -31.58 12.87
CA LEU A 584 34.55 -30.86 13.62
C LEU A 584 34.60 -31.17 15.12
N GLU A 585 34.85 -32.43 15.49
CA GLU A 585 35.04 -32.84 16.87
C GLU A 585 36.29 -32.21 17.49
N ARG A 586 37.38 -32.08 16.71
CA ARG A 586 38.60 -31.37 17.13
C ARG A 586 38.34 -29.88 17.38
N GLU A 587 37.64 -29.20 16.48
CA GLU A 587 37.27 -27.78 16.66
C GLU A 587 36.29 -27.56 17.84
N CYS A 588 35.34 -28.47 18.01
CA CYS A 588 34.42 -28.43 19.16
C CYS A 588 35.18 -28.60 20.49
N LEU A 589 36.17 -29.50 20.53
CA LEU A 589 37.01 -29.68 21.70
C LEU A 589 37.81 -28.42 22.00
N LEU A 590 38.41 -27.80 20.98
CA LEU A 590 39.16 -26.55 21.12
C LEU A 590 38.28 -25.43 21.69
N ALA A 591 37.06 -25.26 21.18
CA ALA A 591 36.11 -24.28 21.69
C ALA A 591 35.72 -24.56 23.15
N ARG A 592 35.49 -25.83 23.52
CA ARG A 592 35.20 -26.22 24.91
C ARG A 592 36.37 -25.92 25.83
N ILE A 593 37.61 -26.20 25.41
CA ILE A 593 38.81 -25.93 26.21
C ILE A 593 39.01 -24.42 26.39
N ARG A 594 38.79 -23.62 25.34
CA ARG A 594 38.78 -22.14 25.46
C ARG A 594 37.70 -21.66 26.43
N LEU A 595 36.51 -22.26 26.42
CA LEU A 595 35.47 -21.94 27.38
C LEU A 595 35.90 -22.24 28.83
N THR A 596 36.47 -23.42 29.09
CA THR A 596 36.97 -23.77 30.43
C THR A 596 38.06 -22.81 30.93
N LEU A 597 38.92 -22.32 30.03
CA LEU A 597 39.93 -21.32 30.36
C LEU A 597 39.29 -19.98 30.77
N VAL A 598 38.25 -19.54 30.06
CA VAL A 598 37.56 -18.27 30.32
C VAL A 598 36.65 -18.33 31.55
N GLU A 599 36.11 -19.50 31.88
CA GLU A 599 35.37 -19.72 33.14
C GLU A 599 36.29 -19.60 34.36
N HIS A 600 37.54 -20.06 34.25
CA HIS A 600 38.55 -19.90 35.30
C HIS A 600 39.16 -18.49 35.36
N ASP A 601 39.35 -17.84 34.22
CA ASP A 601 39.89 -16.48 34.12
C ASP A 601 39.11 -15.65 33.09
N VAL A 602 38.09 -14.94 33.58
CA VAL A 602 37.21 -14.09 32.75
C VAL A 602 38.01 -13.03 31.99
N SER A 603 39.15 -12.57 32.52
CA SER A 603 40.01 -11.58 31.87
C SER A 603 40.73 -12.13 30.62
N ALA A 604 40.84 -13.45 30.49
CA ALA A 604 41.45 -14.12 29.36
C ALA A 604 40.53 -14.24 28.12
N ALA A 605 39.25 -13.85 28.23
CA ALA A 605 38.24 -14.00 27.16
C ALA A 605 38.68 -13.44 25.80
N ALA A 606 39.27 -12.24 25.80
CA ALA A 606 39.70 -11.57 24.57
C ALA A 606 40.85 -12.30 23.87
N VAL A 607 41.72 -12.97 24.63
CA VAL A 607 42.91 -13.67 24.13
C VAL A 607 42.56 -15.11 23.74
N ALA A 608 41.67 -15.75 24.49
CA ALA A 608 41.27 -17.14 24.26
C ALA A 608 40.44 -17.34 22.98
N GLY A 609 39.71 -16.33 22.50
CA GLY A 609 38.84 -16.47 21.32
C GLY A 609 39.58 -16.71 19.99
N ASN A 610 40.79 -16.17 19.85
CA ASN A 610 41.58 -16.25 18.61
C ASN A 610 42.84 -17.11 18.73
N SER A 611 43.12 -17.66 19.90
CA SER A 611 44.40 -18.30 20.16
C SER A 611 44.55 -19.60 19.37
N THR A 612 45.67 -19.80 18.71
CA THR A 612 45.98 -21.08 18.05
C THR A 612 46.02 -22.23 19.06
N PRO A 613 45.90 -23.50 18.66
CA PRO A 613 46.06 -24.64 19.57
C PRO A 613 47.33 -24.54 20.44
N GLU A 614 48.46 -24.12 19.86
CA GLU A 614 49.72 -23.92 20.57
C GLU A 614 49.65 -22.79 21.61
N GLU A 615 49.05 -21.66 21.24
CA GLU A 615 48.83 -20.54 22.16
C GLU A 615 47.86 -20.92 23.28
N THR A 616 46.79 -21.67 22.99
CA THR A 616 45.88 -22.18 24.03
C THR A 616 46.60 -23.08 25.02
N VAL A 617 47.53 -23.95 24.57
CA VAL A 617 48.37 -24.75 25.50
C VAL A 617 49.15 -23.83 26.43
N SER A 618 49.78 -22.77 25.91
CA SER A 618 50.54 -21.83 26.74
C SER A 618 49.67 -21.11 27.79
N LEU A 619 48.45 -20.73 27.41
CA LEU A 619 47.48 -20.08 28.30
C LEU A 619 46.96 -21.05 29.37
N LEU A 620 46.66 -22.29 29.01
CA LEU A 620 46.24 -23.34 29.94
C LEU A 620 47.32 -23.66 30.96
N VAL A 621 48.58 -23.75 30.52
CA VAL A 621 49.75 -23.94 31.39
C VAL A 621 49.92 -22.76 32.36
N ARG A 622 49.70 -21.52 31.89
CA ARG A 622 49.72 -20.32 32.75
C ARG A 622 48.59 -20.36 33.79
N ALA A 623 47.38 -20.74 33.39
CA ALA A 623 46.22 -20.88 34.27
C ALA A 623 46.37 -22.06 35.27
N GLY A 624 47.08 -23.12 34.89
CA GLY A 624 47.25 -24.35 35.69
C GLY A 624 46.24 -25.45 35.36
N LEU A 625 45.60 -25.38 34.19
CA LEU A 625 44.68 -26.39 33.66
C LEU A 625 45.44 -27.41 32.82
N PHE A 626 46.20 -28.28 33.48
CA PHE A 626 47.13 -29.20 32.82
C PHE A 626 46.44 -30.38 32.15
N ASP A 627 45.35 -30.92 32.68
CA ASP A 627 44.60 -32.00 31.99
C ASP A 627 43.97 -31.52 30.69
N SER A 628 43.36 -30.34 30.70
CA SER A 628 42.84 -29.70 29.50
C SER A 628 43.96 -29.43 28.47
N ALA A 629 45.17 -29.06 28.92
CA ALA A 629 46.32 -28.90 28.04
C ALA A 629 46.79 -30.25 27.44
N ILE A 630 46.80 -31.33 28.23
CA ILE A 630 47.21 -32.66 27.76
C ILE A 630 46.22 -33.20 26.74
N THR A 631 44.91 -33.10 27.01
CA THR A 631 43.85 -33.52 26.07
C THR A 631 43.91 -32.74 24.76
N LEU A 632 44.24 -31.45 24.81
CA LEU A 632 44.46 -30.63 23.63
C LEU A 632 45.70 -31.09 22.84
N CYS A 633 46.84 -31.33 23.51
CA CYS A 633 48.05 -31.79 22.85
C CYS A 633 47.87 -33.16 22.19
N GLN A 634 47.11 -34.08 22.80
CA GLN A 634 46.84 -35.39 22.22
C GLN A 634 45.96 -35.30 20.96
N THR A 635 44.95 -34.44 20.97
CA THR A 635 44.01 -34.31 19.83
C THR A 635 44.62 -33.56 18.64
N PHE A 636 45.44 -32.53 18.89
CA PHE A 636 46.14 -31.79 17.83
C PHE A 636 47.55 -32.31 17.53
N LYS A 637 47.98 -33.41 18.18
CA LYS A 637 49.31 -34.01 18.04
C LYS A 637 50.47 -33.02 18.31
N LEU A 638 50.30 -32.16 19.31
CA LEU A 638 51.29 -31.17 19.75
C LEU A 638 52.28 -31.75 20.78
N PRO A 639 53.49 -31.19 20.93
CA PRO A 639 54.44 -31.64 21.93
C PRO A 639 53.94 -31.37 23.36
N LEU A 640 54.05 -32.37 24.25
CA LEU A 640 53.72 -32.24 25.68
C LEU A 640 54.81 -31.51 26.50
N THR A 641 55.96 -31.21 25.91
CA THR A 641 57.10 -30.59 26.61
C THR A 641 56.75 -29.28 27.33
N PRO A 642 55.97 -28.34 26.78
CA PRO A 642 55.65 -27.08 27.46
C PRO A 642 54.82 -27.27 28.73
N ILE A 643 54.03 -28.36 28.78
CA ILE A 643 53.18 -28.70 29.93
C ILE A 643 54.05 -29.13 31.11
N PHE A 644 55.01 -30.03 30.87
CA PHE A 644 55.95 -30.48 31.90
C PHE A 644 56.86 -29.35 32.38
N GLU A 645 57.35 -28.48 31.49
CA GLU A 645 58.14 -27.29 31.90
C GLU A 645 57.33 -26.34 32.78
N GLY A 646 56.09 -26.04 32.37
CA GLY A 646 55.21 -25.13 33.09
C GLY A 646 54.74 -25.68 34.43
N LEU A 647 54.42 -26.97 34.51
CA LEU A 647 54.06 -27.64 35.76
C LEU A 647 55.25 -27.66 36.73
N THR A 648 56.45 -28.00 36.23
CA THR A 648 57.68 -27.96 37.03
C THR A 648 57.95 -26.54 37.54
N PHE A 649 57.81 -25.53 36.69
CA PHE A 649 57.97 -24.13 37.08
C PHE A 649 56.94 -23.68 38.15
N LYS A 650 55.68 -24.13 38.05
CA LYS A 650 54.69 -23.87 39.11
C LYS A 650 55.02 -24.58 40.42
N CYS A 651 55.50 -25.83 40.39
CA CYS A 651 55.96 -26.55 41.59
C CYS A 651 57.12 -25.82 42.28
N ILE A 652 58.10 -25.37 41.49
CA ILE A 652 59.23 -24.56 41.95
C ILE A 652 58.75 -23.26 42.61
N LYS A 653 57.83 -22.54 41.96
CA LYS A 653 57.29 -21.28 42.48
C LYS A 653 56.50 -21.47 43.77
N LEU A 654 55.82 -22.61 43.93
CA LEU A 654 55.12 -22.96 45.18
C LEU A 654 56.08 -23.32 46.30
N GLN A 655 57.16 -24.04 46.00
CA GLN A 655 58.19 -24.40 46.99
C GLN A 655 58.95 -23.17 47.50
N LEU A 656 59.11 -22.14 46.66
CA LEU A 656 59.75 -20.86 47.01
C LEU A 656 58.75 -19.79 47.48
N GLY A 657 57.45 -20.08 47.44
CA GLY A 657 56.37 -19.14 47.76
C GLY A 657 55.93 -19.22 49.22
N GLY A 658 55.45 -18.11 49.79
CA GLY A 658 54.87 -18.07 51.14
C GLY A 658 53.44 -18.63 51.20
N GLU A 659 52.81 -18.60 52.39
CA GLU A 659 51.47 -19.16 52.67
C GLU A 659 50.38 -18.69 51.68
N ALA A 660 50.44 -17.43 51.24
CA ALA A 660 49.49 -16.87 50.26
C ALA A 660 49.57 -17.55 48.88
N ALA A 661 50.73 -18.06 48.49
CA ALA A 661 50.91 -18.81 47.24
C ALA A 661 50.34 -20.24 47.36
N GLN A 662 50.45 -20.84 48.55
CA GLN A 662 49.87 -22.16 48.84
C GLN A 662 48.34 -22.11 48.88
N ALA A 663 47.75 -21.05 49.44
CA ALA A 663 46.28 -20.88 49.43
C ALA A 663 45.71 -20.80 48.01
N LYS A 664 46.33 -20.03 47.10
CA LYS A 664 45.94 -19.93 45.69
C LYS A 664 46.28 -21.17 44.85
N ALA A 665 47.10 -22.07 45.38
CA ALA A 665 47.51 -23.28 44.66
C ALA A 665 46.39 -24.31 44.57
N TRP A 666 45.56 -24.37 45.61
CA TRP A 666 44.44 -25.31 45.68
C TRP A 666 43.42 -25.09 44.55
N ASP A 667 43.21 -23.85 44.11
CA ASP A 667 42.28 -23.51 43.03
C ASP A 667 42.64 -24.18 41.71
N TRP A 668 43.94 -24.20 41.34
CA TRP A 668 44.38 -24.84 40.10
C TRP A 668 44.67 -26.34 40.27
N LEU A 669 45.06 -26.79 41.48
CA LEU A 669 45.22 -28.22 41.77
C LEU A 669 43.87 -28.96 41.70
N ALA A 670 42.81 -28.35 42.22
CA ALA A 670 41.45 -28.91 42.18
C ALA A 670 40.89 -29.03 40.75
N ALA A 671 41.36 -28.19 39.82
CA ALA A 671 40.95 -28.21 38.42
C ALA A 671 41.60 -29.35 37.59
N ASN A 672 42.52 -30.12 38.19
CA ASN A 672 43.15 -31.28 37.56
C ASN A 672 42.70 -32.58 38.25
N GLN A 673 42.58 -33.67 37.48
CA GLN A 673 42.33 -35.03 37.89
C GLN A 673 43.52 -35.57 38.71
N LEU A 674 43.53 -35.24 39.99
CA LEU A 674 44.24 -36.02 40.99
C LEU A 674 43.52 -37.36 41.11
N SER A 675 44.08 -38.41 40.51
CA SER A 675 43.58 -39.78 40.69
C SER A 675 43.59 -40.13 42.18
N ALA A 676 42.38 -40.17 42.76
CA ALA A 676 41.94 -40.78 44.01
C ALA A 676 42.97 -41.09 45.11
N LEU A 677 42.70 -40.53 46.30
CA LEU A 677 43.13 -40.97 47.66
C LEU A 677 44.63 -40.70 47.95
N VAL A 678 45.05 -39.84 48.87
CA VAL A 678 44.65 -39.67 50.27
C VAL A 678 44.96 -38.22 50.67
N THR A 679 43.95 -37.42 51.01
CA THR A 679 44.19 -36.20 51.82
C THR A 679 44.54 -36.66 53.23
N THR A 680 45.79 -37.03 53.45
CA THR A 680 46.34 -37.11 54.80
C THR A 680 46.23 -35.70 55.37
N LYS A 681 45.81 -35.55 56.64
CA LYS A 681 45.57 -34.26 57.31
C LYS A 681 46.79 -33.31 57.38
N GLU A 682 47.89 -33.64 56.71
CA GLU A 682 49.20 -32.99 56.80
C GLU A 682 49.89 -32.80 55.44
N SER A 683 49.21 -32.99 54.29
CA SER A 683 49.84 -32.73 52.99
C SER A 683 49.68 -31.26 52.57
N SER A 684 50.83 -30.63 52.31
CA SER A 684 50.90 -29.23 51.88
C SER A 684 50.63 -29.12 50.38
N ALA A 685 50.06 -28.01 49.89
CA ALA A 685 49.77 -27.84 48.46
C ALA A 685 50.99 -28.08 47.54
N THR A 686 52.20 -27.90 48.06
CA THR A 686 53.45 -28.25 47.40
C THR A 686 53.62 -29.75 47.18
N ASP A 687 53.27 -30.59 48.17
CA ASP A 687 53.38 -32.05 48.08
C ASP A 687 52.38 -32.61 47.05
N GLU A 688 51.15 -32.11 47.04
CA GLU A 688 50.15 -32.45 46.02
C GLU A 688 50.59 -32.06 44.61
N ALA A 689 51.22 -30.89 44.43
CA ALA A 689 51.73 -30.46 43.12
C ALA A 689 52.86 -31.37 42.61
N TRP A 690 53.78 -31.78 43.48
CA TRP A 690 54.85 -32.72 43.14
C TRP A 690 54.32 -34.13 42.84
N ARG A 691 53.31 -34.60 43.58
CA ARG A 691 52.61 -35.87 43.29
C ARG A 691 51.92 -35.83 41.93
N LEU A 692 51.29 -34.72 41.58
CA LEU A 692 50.65 -34.54 40.28
C LEU A 692 51.68 -34.64 39.14
N LEU A 693 52.84 -33.98 39.27
CA LEU A 693 53.95 -34.12 38.32
C LEU A 693 54.45 -35.56 38.18
N SER A 694 54.61 -36.29 39.30
CA SER A 694 54.99 -37.71 39.28
C SER A 694 53.96 -38.55 38.53
N SER A 695 52.67 -38.35 38.82
CA SER A 695 51.58 -39.10 38.18
C SER A 695 51.51 -38.87 36.67
N TYR A 696 51.78 -37.64 36.20
CA TYR A 696 51.79 -37.33 34.77
C TYR A 696 53.00 -37.92 34.04
N LEU A 697 54.17 -37.96 34.69
CA LEU A 697 55.36 -38.61 34.13
C LEU A 697 55.18 -40.13 34.01
N GLU A 698 54.49 -40.76 34.97
CA GLU A 698 54.14 -42.19 34.91
C GLU A 698 53.07 -42.48 33.84
N ARG A 699 52.04 -41.63 33.75
CA ARG A 699 50.92 -41.82 32.82
C ARG A 699 51.31 -41.57 31.35
N TYR A 700 52.33 -40.76 31.10
CA TYR A 700 52.76 -40.38 29.74
C TYR A 700 54.25 -40.67 29.51
N PRO A 701 54.64 -41.94 29.26
CA PRO A 701 56.02 -42.29 28.95
C PRO A 701 56.44 -41.77 27.56
N SER A 702 57.64 -41.20 27.44
CA SER A 702 58.24 -40.75 26.17
C SER A 702 59.41 -41.62 25.75
N GLN A 703 59.63 -41.74 24.43
CA GLN A 703 60.88 -42.28 23.89
C GLN A 703 62.06 -41.44 24.39
N ASN A 704 63.12 -42.09 24.88
CA ASN A 704 64.33 -41.46 25.45
C ASN A 704 64.13 -40.60 26.70
N SER A 705 63.06 -40.80 27.48
CA SER A 705 62.81 -40.07 28.74
C SER A 705 62.87 -38.54 28.57
N LEU A 706 62.42 -38.04 27.41
CA LEU A 706 62.49 -36.62 27.04
C LEU A 706 61.80 -35.71 28.07
N TYR A 707 60.64 -36.14 28.59
CA TYR A 707 59.91 -35.38 29.60
C TYR A 707 60.66 -35.34 30.94
N HIS A 708 61.27 -36.46 31.37
CA HIS A 708 62.11 -36.49 32.57
C HIS A 708 63.33 -35.58 32.42
N ARG A 709 64.01 -35.60 31.27
CA ARG A 709 65.16 -34.72 30.98
C ARG A 709 64.76 -33.25 30.99
N CYS A 710 63.59 -32.93 30.45
CA CYS A 710 63.03 -31.58 30.42
C CYS A 710 62.78 -31.05 31.85
N VAL A 711 62.14 -31.85 32.71
CA VAL A 711 61.92 -31.55 34.13
C VAL A 711 63.25 -31.36 34.88
N ILE A 712 64.19 -32.30 34.73
CA ILE A 712 65.52 -32.26 35.37
C ILE A 712 66.28 -30.99 34.96
N ASN A 713 66.33 -30.66 33.67
CA ASN A 713 66.99 -29.46 33.18
C ASN A 713 66.39 -28.19 33.78
N LYS A 714 65.06 -28.14 33.93
CA LYS A 714 64.37 -26.98 34.51
C LYS A 714 64.66 -26.83 36.00
N LEU A 715 64.73 -27.95 36.75
CA LEU A 715 65.10 -27.94 38.18
C LEU A 715 66.53 -27.46 38.40
N LEU A 716 67.46 -27.98 37.60
CA LEU A 716 68.87 -27.58 37.66
C LEU A 716 69.06 -26.10 37.29
N ALA A 717 68.32 -25.60 36.29
CA ALA A 717 68.36 -24.18 35.90
C ALA A 717 67.89 -23.22 37.01
N HIS A 718 67.03 -23.68 37.92
CA HIS A 718 66.54 -22.90 39.07
C HIS A 718 67.24 -23.24 40.40
N GLY A 719 68.28 -24.09 40.37
CA GLY A 719 69.10 -24.42 41.54
C GLY A 719 68.43 -25.31 42.59
N ILE A 720 67.40 -26.08 42.22
CA ILE A 720 66.64 -26.94 43.15
C ILE A 720 67.19 -28.38 43.12
N PRO A 721 67.41 -29.02 44.29
CA PRO A 721 67.87 -30.40 44.36
C PRO A 721 66.83 -31.37 43.78
N LEU A 722 67.30 -32.39 43.07
CA LEU A 722 66.45 -33.38 42.41
C LEU A 722 65.74 -34.28 43.45
N PRO A 723 64.40 -34.40 43.42
CA PRO A 723 63.68 -35.31 44.32
C PRO A 723 64.04 -36.77 44.10
N ASN A 724 64.11 -37.56 45.17
CA ASN A 724 64.48 -38.99 45.11
C ASN A 724 63.55 -39.81 44.20
N TRP A 725 62.25 -39.49 44.18
CA TRP A 725 61.29 -40.17 43.30
C TRP A 725 61.61 -39.94 41.82
N LEU A 726 62.04 -38.74 41.44
CA LEU A 726 62.38 -38.38 40.05
C LEU A 726 63.68 -39.08 39.59
N ILE A 727 64.64 -39.25 40.51
CA ILE A 727 65.88 -40.00 40.25
C ILE A 727 65.57 -41.48 40.04
N ASN A 728 64.63 -42.02 40.81
CA ASN A 728 64.21 -43.42 40.70
C ASN A 728 63.37 -43.69 39.44
N SER A 729 62.57 -42.73 38.99
CA SER A 729 61.79 -42.85 37.76
C SER A 729 62.62 -42.63 36.47
N TYR A 730 63.75 -41.92 36.57
CA TYR A 730 64.64 -41.65 35.43
C TYR A 730 65.67 -42.76 35.17
N LYS A 731 66.10 -43.46 36.23
CA LYS A 731 66.95 -44.65 36.13
C LYS A 731 66.15 -45.82 35.58
#